data_AF-A0A419DGG8-F1
#
_entry.id   AF-A0A419DGG8-F1
#
_cell.length_a   1.000
_cell.length_b   1.000
_cell.length_c   1.000
_cell.angle_alpha   90.00
_cell.angle_beta   90.00
_cell.angle_gamma   90.00
#
_symmetry.space_group_name_H-M   'P 1'
#
loop_
_entity.id
_entity.type
_entity.pdbx_description
1 polymer ?
#
loop_
_entity_poly.entity_id
_entity_poly.type
_entity_poly.pdbx_seq_one_letter_code
_entity_poly.pdbx_strand_id
1 'polypeptide(L)'
;MKNRDKNNTKKVLYRRTSTLSIVLIFIFFLIIILPQRVWGFDNSRVIDDSKFSNKGTMNESQIQSFLSSRGSYLASYTVPAERDIAWQGVVYHESPWLGPVGSEVNTTGWSAAKVIYNVSQWYGINPQVLLATLQKESSLVTNPSPPYYGLVQWAMGYAYTEGGIINACGTATNHNPTGSCAGFAMQMDWAGGGLKSWMNWANSHDSRAGQYYTGNTISIDGQAIYLGNGATAALYRYTPHIQTSFYNIFTLWFGSTIWNGPYVIANASSPEPRDYYLVDNGKKRYLSYATYVNWGLGKYPVDLVSSGTFNNYPTDTALNRFVRDESGNIFIIDKGERKWVPSWPAFDLWGFNRADILTISSITLNYLPRGINFSYIVKEPDPSPNIYLIDSGTKRHILNGDLLGHLGVPTINIGVVSAELLNTLSSGNDFTSFLIKGSGADEFALSKGKKRYISNRDLFDDWNFNLSDINIVNDSTLSLLSSGSNLSYLMQRPNGNAVYFIENKGKKTIREWDTFNHWRFLETNIFTLHSSANFNALSNKSDLTRLPSSSVDGKIYLVDGGKKRAVQSPLAFNLFGLNWNKVSESLPETMAILPDGNSINVPTGCSASCVNVYRFYDHKLGTHFYTAATIEKNNLLKSPTIYRYEGISNSGESSQQPGTIAVHRFYNYKNGTHFYTANQAEATYVN
;
A
#
# COMPACT_ATOMS: atom_id res chain seq x y z
N MET A 1 9.69 -38.33 -66.32
CA MET A 1 9.08 -38.18 -67.67
C MET A 1 7.74 -37.49 -67.46
N LYS A 2 7.38 -36.32 -67.98
CA LYS A 2 7.88 -35.46 -69.07
C LYS A 2 7.46 -34.01 -68.71
N ASN A 3 8.37 -33.06 -68.91
CA ASN A 3 8.23 -31.61 -68.76
C ASN A 3 7.15 -30.99 -69.67
N ARG A 4 6.57 -29.85 -69.24
CA ARG A 4 6.70 -28.58 -69.97
C ARG A 4 6.23 -27.37 -69.14
N ASP A 5 7.20 -26.59 -68.69
CA ASP A 5 7.07 -25.16 -68.38
C ASP A 5 6.92 -24.33 -69.67
N LYS A 6 6.31 -23.15 -69.57
CA LYS A 6 6.84 -21.93 -70.19
C LYS A 6 6.34 -20.65 -69.50
N ASN A 7 7.33 -19.89 -69.03
CA ASN A 7 7.34 -18.56 -68.43
C ASN A 7 6.76 -17.43 -69.31
N ASN A 8 6.25 -16.38 -68.65
CA ASN A 8 6.77 -14.98 -68.62
C ASN A 8 5.60 -13.96 -68.53
N THR A 9 5.62 -12.75 -67.97
CA THR A 9 6.44 -11.92 -67.05
C THR A 9 6.01 -10.46 -67.33
N LYS A 10 5.42 -9.75 -66.34
CA LYS A 10 5.40 -8.27 -66.09
C LYS A 10 4.70 -7.37 -67.15
N LYS A 11 4.00 -6.26 -66.86
CA LYS A 11 4.31 -5.09 -65.99
C LYS A 11 3.17 -4.02 -66.11
N VAL A 12 3.14 -3.04 -65.17
CA VAL A 12 2.48 -1.68 -65.16
C VAL A 12 1.04 -1.61 -64.57
N LEU A 13 0.80 -1.17 -63.32
CA LEU A 13 0.81 0.16 -62.64
C LEU A 13 -0.53 0.97 -62.71
N TYR A 14 -1.14 1.21 -61.52
CA TYR A 14 -1.88 2.39 -61.02
C TYR A 14 -2.99 3.04 -61.91
N ARG A 15 -4.23 3.37 -61.48
CA ARG A 15 -4.64 4.21 -60.33
C ARG A 15 -6.20 4.35 -60.24
N ARG A 16 -6.76 4.28 -59.02
CA ARG A 16 -7.97 4.92 -58.42
C ARG A 16 -9.32 5.01 -59.16
N THR A 17 -10.41 4.57 -58.50
CA THR A 17 -11.47 5.37 -57.80
C THR A 17 -12.44 4.41 -57.07
N SER A 18 -12.53 4.46 -55.73
CA SER A 18 -13.63 5.05 -54.93
C SER A 18 -15.00 4.36 -55.04
N THR A 19 -15.28 3.43 -54.12
CA THR A 19 -16.65 3.15 -53.65
C THR A 19 -16.65 3.00 -52.13
N LEU A 20 -17.31 3.95 -51.48
CA LEU A 20 -17.76 3.96 -50.09
C LEU A 20 -18.29 2.58 -49.68
N SER A 21 -17.64 1.92 -48.72
CA SER A 21 -18.25 0.81 -47.98
C SER A 21 -18.67 1.35 -46.62
N ILE A 22 -19.98 1.55 -46.46
CA ILE A 22 -20.63 1.84 -45.19
C ILE A 22 -20.41 0.61 -44.30
N VAL A 23 -19.45 0.70 -43.38
CA VAL A 23 -19.32 -0.26 -42.28
C VAL A 23 -20.40 0.11 -41.28
N LEU A 24 -21.53 -0.59 -41.35
CA LEU A 24 -22.53 -0.61 -40.28
C LEU A 24 -21.86 -1.25 -39.06
N ILE A 25 -21.35 -0.42 -38.15
CA ILE A 25 -20.92 -0.85 -36.82
C ILE A 25 -22.21 -1.14 -36.03
N PHE A 26 -22.72 -2.36 -36.15
CA PHE A 26 -23.65 -2.91 -35.16
C PHE A 26 -22.85 -3.09 -33.87
N ILE A 27 -22.88 -2.08 -32.99
CA ILE A 27 -22.52 -2.26 -31.58
C ILE A 27 -23.61 -3.17 -31.01
N PHE A 28 -23.35 -4.48 -31.03
CA PHE A 28 -24.07 -5.43 -30.21
C PHE A 28 -23.75 -5.08 -28.75
N PHE A 29 -24.54 -4.20 -28.14
CA PHE A 29 -24.68 -4.14 -26.69
C PHE A 29 -25.33 -5.46 -26.28
N LEU A 30 -24.52 -6.52 -26.21
CA LEU A 30 -24.86 -7.68 -25.40
C LEU A 30 -24.81 -7.16 -23.96
N ILE A 31 -25.93 -6.64 -23.47
CA ILE A 31 -26.12 -6.48 -22.04
C ILE A 31 -26.03 -7.92 -21.51
N ILE A 32 -24.85 -8.30 -21.04
CA ILE A 32 -24.69 -9.50 -20.22
C ILE A 32 -25.45 -9.18 -18.95
N ILE A 33 -26.75 -9.47 -18.93
CA ILE A 33 -27.54 -9.53 -17.73
C ILE A 33 -26.98 -10.75 -16.98
N LEU A 34 -25.97 -10.53 -16.15
CA LEU A 34 -25.60 -11.51 -15.14
C LEU A 34 -26.89 -11.81 -14.37
N PRO A 35 -27.32 -13.08 -14.23
CA PRO A 35 -28.55 -13.40 -13.53
C PRO A 35 -28.44 -12.87 -12.10
N GLN A 36 -29.16 -11.79 -11.82
CA GLN A 36 -29.21 -11.20 -10.50
C GLN A 36 -30.15 -12.02 -9.65
N ARG A 37 -29.75 -12.30 -8.40
CA ARG A 37 -30.68 -12.87 -7.43
C ARG A 37 -31.56 -11.75 -6.93
N VAL A 38 -32.79 -11.74 -7.42
CA VAL A 38 -33.81 -10.79 -7.02
C VAL A 38 -34.68 -11.47 -5.97
N TRP A 39 -34.72 -10.91 -4.77
CA TRP A 39 -35.52 -11.41 -3.65
C TRP A 39 -36.69 -10.48 -3.39
N GLY A 40 -37.69 -10.94 -2.65
CA GLY A 40 -38.62 -10.07 -1.97
C GLY A 40 -38.86 -10.65 -0.59
N PHE A 41 -39.77 -10.05 0.16
CA PHE A 41 -40.21 -10.65 1.41
C PHE A 41 -40.77 -12.08 1.16
N ASP A 42 -40.13 -13.07 1.76
CA ASP A 42 -40.49 -14.48 1.68
C ASP A 42 -40.96 -14.97 3.05
N ASN A 43 -42.27 -15.22 3.17
CA ASN A 43 -42.87 -15.75 4.39
C ASN A 43 -42.26 -17.10 4.82
N SER A 44 -41.71 -17.87 3.87
CA SER A 44 -41.11 -19.15 4.20
C SER A 44 -39.67 -19.05 4.73
N ARG A 45 -39.06 -17.87 4.59
CA ARG A 45 -37.67 -17.62 4.96
C ARG A 45 -37.47 -16.14 5.30
N VAL A 46 -37.98 -15.75 6.47
CA VAL A 46 -37.99 -14.35 6.93
C VAL A 46 -36.56 -13.82 7.19
N ILE A 47 -35.70 -14.66 7.75
CA ILE A 47 -34.29 -14.36 8.07
C ILE A 47 -33.49 -15.66 8.08
N ASP A 48 -32.23 -15.61 7.65
CA ASP A 48 -31.34 -16.78 7.65
C ASP A 48 -30.88 -17.16 9.06
N ASP A 49 -30.80 -18.47 9.37
CA ASP A 49 -30.30 -18.96 10.67
C ASP A 49 -28.91 -18.42 11.03
N SER A 50 -28.04 -18.28 10.03
CA SER A 50 -26.68 -17.73 10.20
C SER A 50 -26.71 -16.25 10.60
N LYS A 51 -27.64 -15.47 10.03
CA LYS A 51 -27.90 -14.08 10.39
C LYS A 51 -28.54 -13.99 11.77
N PHE A 52 -29.53 -14.83 12.05
CA PHE A 52 -30.26 -14.88 13.30
C PHE A 52 -29.34 -15.23 14.48
N SER A 53 -28.34 -16.07 14.24
CA SER A 53 -27.38 -16.55 15.25
C SER A 53 -26.10 -15.71 15.36
N ASN A 54 -25.93 -14.67 14.54
CA ASN A 54 -24.69 -13.89 14.54
C ASN A 54 -24.64 -12.91 15.72
N LYS A 55 -24.18 -13.38 16.88
CA LYS A 55 -24.05 -12.59 18.10
C LYS A 55 -22.99 -11.48 18.05
N GLY A 56 -22.11 -11.49 17.03
CA GLY A 56 -20.99 -10.56 16.89
C GLY A 56 -21.30 -9.28 16.09
N THR A 57 -22.56 -9.04 15.71
CA THR A 57 -22.94 -7.89 14.85
C THR A 57 -22.92 -6.55 15.55
N MET A 58 -23.07 -6.51 16.88
CA MET A 58 -22.98 -5.29 17.68
C MET A 58 -22.39 -5.58 19.06
N ASN A 59 -21.44 -4.75 19.50
CA ASN A 59 -20.98 -4.71 20.89
C ASN A 59 -21.87 -3.79 21.76
N GLU A 60 -21.66 -3.81 23.08
CA GLU A 60 -22.43 -2.99 24.04
C GLU A 60 -22.45 -1.50 23.68
N SER A 61 -21.29 -0.91 23.33
CA SER A 61 -21.19 0.50 22.96
C SER A 61 -21.97 0.82 21.68
N GLN A 62 -21.92 -0.06 20.67
CA GLN A 62 -22.68 0.10 19.43
C GLN A 62 -24.19 0.02 19.68
N ILE A 63 -24.63 -0.86 20.58
CA ILE A 63 -26.05 -0.95 20.98
C ILE A 63 -26.47 0.34 21.70
N GLN A 64 -25.65 0.84 22.63
CA GLN A 64 -25.91 2.10 23.32
C GLN A 64 -26.01 3.27 22.34
N SER A 65 -25.06 3.41 21.42
CA SER A 65 -25.10 4.44 20.37
C SER A 65 -26.32 4.29 19.47
N PHE A 66 -26.73 3.07 19.14
CA PHE A 66 -27.93 2.81 18.35
C PHE A 66 -29.19 3.30 19.08
N LEU A 67 -29.39 2.92 20.34
CA LEU A 67 -30.52 3.38 21.15
C LEU A 67 -30.54 4.92 21.28
N SER A 68 -29.39 5.54 21.55
CA SER A 68 -29.28 7.00 21.63
C SER A 68 -29.62 7.66 20.29
N SER A 69 -29.14 7.11 19.16
CA SER A 69 -29.40 7.67 17.82
C SER A 69 -30.87 7.59 17.40
N ARG A 70 -31.65 6.70 18.04
CA ARG A 70 -33.08 6.54 17.82
C ARG A 70 -33.94 7.35 18.80
N GLY A 71 -33.31 8.12 19.70
CA GLY A 71 -34.03 8.85 20.75
C GLY A 71 -34.76 7.92 21.72
N SER A 72 -34.25 6.71 21.94
CA SER A 72 -34.88 5.69 22.77
C SER A 72 -34.89 6.08 24.25
N TYR A 73 -36.00 5.86 24.96
CA TYR A 73 -36.03 5.87 26.43
C TYR A 73 -35.01 4.89 27.03
N LEU A 74 -34.78 3.75 26.36
CA LEU A 74 -33.85 2.73 26.83
C LEU A 74 -32.39 3.20 26.81
N ALA A 75 -32.07 4.31 26.12
CA ALA A 75 -30.73 4.86 26.12
C ALA A 75 -30.28 5.36 27.51
N SER A 76 -31.21 5.79 28.37
CA SER A 76 -30.94 6.22 29.75
C SER A 76 -31.47 5.23 30.80
N TYR A 77 -32.10 4.13 30.38
CA TYR A 77 -32.63 3.12 31.28
C TYR A 77 -31.53 2.38 32.03
N THR A 78 -31.77 2.13 33.31
CA THR A 78 -30.96 1.22 34.14
C THR A 78 -31.86 0.19 34.81
N VAL A 79 -31.36 -1.04 34.90
CA VAL A 79 -32.07 -2.14 35.57
C VAL A 79 -32.22 -1.80 37.06
N PRO A 80 -33.44 -1.79 37.61
CA PRO A 80 -33.67 -1.49 39.01
C PRO A 80 -33.20 -2.63 39.94
N ALA A 81 -33.21 -2.38 41.25
CA ALA A 81 -33.13 -3.43 42.24
C ALA A 81 -34.42 -4.27 42.25
N GLU A 82 -34.33 -5.48 42.79
CA GLU A 82 -35.45 -6.42 42.94
C GLU A 82 -36.62 -5.77 43.68
N ARG A 83 -37.84 -5.92 43.13
CA ARG A 83 -39.06 -5.35 43.73
C ARG A 83 -40.33 -6.01 43.21
N ASP A 84 -41.39 -5.84 43.97
CA ASP A 84 -42.75 -6.16 43.54
C ASP A 84 -43.45 -4.92 42.95
N ILE A 85 -44.19 -5.12 41.86
CA ILE A 85 -44.89 -4.07 41.12
C ILE A 85 -46.35 -4.46 40.98
N ALA A 86 -47.26 -3.58 41.43
CA ALA A 86 -48.68 -3.72 41.15
C ALA A 86 -49.03 -3.10 39.80
N TRP A 87 -49.60 -3.90 38.89
CA TRP A 87 -50.10 -3.42 37.59
C TRP A 87 -51.38 -4.17 37.20
N GLN A 88 -52.41 -3.43 36.79
CA GLN A 88 -53.74 -3.97 36.46
C GLN A 88 -54.34 -4.91 37.53
N GLY A 89 -54.10 -4.61 38.81
CA GLY A 89 -54.62 -5.39 39.94
C GLY A 89 -53.86 -6.68 40.26
N VAL A 90 -52.74 -6.94 39.59
CA VAL A 90 -51.86 -8.10 39.81
C VAL A 90 -50.48 -7.61 40.28
N VAL A 91 -49.86 -8.34 41.21
CA VAL A 91 -48.50 -8.07 41.69
C VAL A 91 -47.52 -8.94 40.91
N TYR A 92 -46.54 -8.30 40.28
CA TYR A 92 -45.46 -8.95 39.54
C TYR A 92 -44.14 -8.75 40.27
N HIS A 93 -43.30 -9.77 40.24
CA HIS A 93 -41.94 -9.68 40.75
C HIS A 93 -40.98 -9.29 39.62
N GLU A 94 -40.32 -8.14 39.74
CA GLU A 94 -39.24 -7.69 38.83
C GLU A 94 -37.90 -8.10 39.44
N SER A 95 -37.28 -9.14 38.87
CA SER A 95 -35.99 -9.66 39.31
C SER A 95 -34.84 -9.18 38.42
N PRO A 96 -33.71 -8.72 39.01
CA PRO A 96 -32.53 -8.31 38.26
C PRO A 96 -31.60 -9.49 37.90
N TRP A 97 -31.92 -10.72 38.29
CA TRP A 97 -31.07 -11.89 38.03
C TRP A 97 -31.34 -12.47 36.65
N LEU A 98 -30.34 -12.44 35.76
CA LEU A 98 -30.45 -12.87 34.36
C LEU A 98 -29.39 -13.89 33.97
N GLY A 99 -29.67 -14.69 32.95
CA GLY A 99 -28.71 -15.58 32.30
C GLY A 99 -29.19 -17.02 32.23
N PRO A 100 -28.40 -17.90 31.60
CA PRO A 100 -28.73 -19.32 31.52
C PRO A 100 -28.95 -19.92 32.91
N VAL A 101 -29.93 -20.81 33.04
CA VAL A 101 -30.29 -21.46 34.31
C VAL A 101 -29.05 -22.07 34.96
N GLY A 102 -28.80 -21.71 36.23
CA GLY A 102 -27.63 -22.16 37.00
C GLY A 102 -26.36 -21.33 36.76
N SER A 103 -26.46 -20.22 36.05
CA SER A 103 -25.37 -19.26 35.80
C SER A 103 -25.87 -17.81 35.80
N GLU A 104 -26.96 -17.56 36.54
CA GLU A 104 -27.59 -16.25 36.62
C GLU A 104 -26.68 -15.23 37.33
N VAL A 105 -26.74 -13.98 36.87
CA VAL A 105 -25.98 -12.87 37.42
C VAL A 105 -26.89 -11.72 37.81
N ASN A 106 -26.54 -11.01 38.88
CA ASN A 106 -27.26 -9.80 39.29
C ASN A 106 -26.95 -8.66 38.32
N THR A 107 -27.98 -8.15 37.66
CA THR A 107 -27.88 -7.08 36.65
C THR A 107 -28.33 -5.72 37.14
N THR A 108 -28.61 -5.53 38.44
CA THR A 108 -28.97 -4.21 38.99
C THR A 108 -27.96 -3.14 38.59
N GLY A 109 -28.46 -2.01 38.08
CA GLY A 109 -27.67 -0.89 37.58
C GLY A 109 -27.11 -1.07 36.16
N TRP A 110 -27.31 -2.22 35.50
CA TRP A 110 -26.91 -2.37 34.10
C TRP A 110 -27.73 -1.46 33.19
N SER A 111 -27.11 -0.95 32.13
CA SER A 111 -27.84 -0.26 31.07
C SER A 111 -28.64 -1.24 30.22
N ALA A 112 -29.65 -0.74 29.49
CA ALA A 112 -30.37 -1.57 28.52
C ALA A 112 -29.42 -2.18 27.47
N ALA A 113 -28.43 -1.42 27.02
CA ALA A 113 -27.43 -1.88 26.06
C ALA A 113 -26.61 -3.07 26.59
N LYS A 114 -26.21 -3.02 27.86
CA LYS A 114 -25.47 -4.10 28.52
C LYS A 114 -26.31 -5.37 28.66
N VAL A 115 -27.59 -5.23 29.00
CA VAL A 115 -28.54 -6.37 29.02
C VAL A 115 -28.64 -7.01 27.64
N ILE A 116 -28.95 -6.23 26.59
CA ILE A 116 -29.11 -6.73 25.22
C ILE A 116 -27.82 -7.44 24.74
N TYR A 117 -26.65 -6.85 25.02
CA TYR A 117 -25.37 -7.43 24.67
C TYR A 117 -25.14 -8.79 25.35
N ASN A 118 -25.34 -8.86 26.67
CA ASN A 118 -25.10 -10.10 27.42
C ASN A 118 -26.09 -11.21 27.05
N VAL A 119 -27.37 -10.91 26.89
CA VAL A 119 -28.39 -11.86 26.39
C VAL A 119 -28.00 -12.41 25.01
N SER A 120 -27.56 -11.52 24.11
CA SER A 120 -27.01 -11.93 22.81
C SER A 120 -25.83 -12.89 22.96
N GLN A 121 -24.90 -12.61 23.87
CA GLN A 121 -23.72 -13.46 24.08
C GLN A 121 -24.04 -14.81 24.71
N TRP A 122 -24.93 -14.84 25.71
CA TRP A 122 -25.33 -16.04 26.44
C TRP A 122 -26.05 -17.04 25.54
N TYR A 123 -27.01 -16.57 24.75
CA TYR A 123 -27.83 -17.44 23.91
C TYR A 123 -27.29 -17.57 22.48
N GLY A 124 -26.32 -16.76 22.08
CA GLY A 124 -25.80 -16.77 20.71
C GLY A 124 -26.85 -16.36 19.68
N ILE A 125 -27.58 -15.29 20.00
CA ILE A 125 -28.58 -14.65 19.14
C ILE A 125 -28.06 -13.29 18.68
N ASN A 126 -28.38 -12.90 17.45
CA ASN A 126 -27.96 -11.62 16.90
C ASN A 126 -28.63 -10.44 17.66
N PRO A 127 -27.86 -9.48 18.21
CA PRO A 127 -28.42 -8.34 18.93
C PRO A 127 -29.34 -7.47 18.05
N GLN A 128 -29.15 -7.46 16.72
CA GLN A 128 -30.04 -6.78 15.78
C GLN A 128 -31.41 -7.44 15.68
N VAL A 129 -31.49 -8.77 15.84
CA VAL A 129 -32.77 -9.50 15.92
C VAL A 129 -33.51 -9.12 17.20
N LEU A 130 -32.80 -9.05 18.33
CA LEU A 130 -33.38 -8.62 19.59
C LEU A 130 -33.93 -7.19 19.49
N LEU A 131 -33.17 -6.25 18.91
CA LEU A 131 -33.59 -4.86 18.72
C LEU A 131 -34.79 -4.73 17.76
N ALA A 132 -34.79 -5.47 16.65
CA ALA A 132 -35.90 -5.46 15.71
C ALA A 132 -37.17 -6.07 16.32
N THR A 133 -37.03 -7.13 17.11
CA THR A 133 -38.13 -7.73 17.86
C THR A 133 -38.65 -6.76 18.91
N LEU A 134 -37.79 -6.20 19.76
CA LEU A 134 -38.14 -5.19 20.75
C LEU A 134 -38.94 -4.02 20.16
N GLN A 135 -38.50 -3.52 19.00
CA GLN A 135 -39.25 -2.47 18.31
C GLN A 135 -40.62 -2.96 17.83
N LYS A 136 -40.69 -4.16 17.25
CA LYS A 136 -41.95 -4.73 16.76
C LYS A 136 -42.98 -4.88 17.89
N GLU A 137 -42.53 -5.32 19.06
CA GLU A 137 -43.41 -5.66 20.20
C GLU A 137 -43.86 -4.43 21.00
N SER A 138 -43.01 -3.43 21.19
CA SER A 138 -43.33 -2.31 22.10
C SER A 138 -42.99 -0.92 21.57
N SER A 139 -42.37 -0.83 20.38
CA SER A 139 -41.84 0.42 19.82
C SER A 139 -40.86 1.18 20.71
N LEU A 140 -40.30 0.53 21.76
CA LEU A 140 -39.44 1.18 22.75
C LEU A 140 -38.10 1.66 22.20
N VAL A 141 -37.61 1.08 21.10
CA VAL A 141 -36.35 1.50 20.49
C VAL A 141 -36.46 2.92 19.91
N THR A 142 -37.64 3.34 19.46
CA THR A 142 -37.87 4.69 18.91
C THR A 142 -38.74 5.58 19.79
N ASN A 143 -39.13 5.12 20.99
CA ASN A 143 -40.01 5.88 21.87
C ASN A 143 -39.19 6.61 22.96
N PRO A 144 -39.15 7.95 22.96
CA PRO A 144 -38.44 8.72 23.98
C PRO A 144 -39.17 8.78 25.32
N SER A 145 -40.48 8.52 25.35
CA SER A 145 -41.32 8.71 26.53
C SER A 145 -42.42 7.65 26.58
N PRO A 146 -42.11 6.43 27.06
CA PRO A 146 -43.10 5.37 27.21
C PRO A 146 -44.23 5.84 28.15
N PRO A 147 -45.50 5.74 27.72
CA PRO A 147 -46.62 6.40 28.41
C PRO A 147 -46.94 5.81 29.79
N TYR A 148 -46.42 4.62 30.11
CA TYR A 148 -46.55 3.98 31.41
C TYR A 148 -45.47 2.91 31.61
N TYR A 149 -45.18 2.62 32.88
CA TYR A 149 -44.11 1.70 33.29
C TYR A 149 -44.29 0.27 32.76
N GLY A 150 -45.54 -0.18 32.59
CA GLY A 150 -45.88 -1.50 32.05
C GLY A 150 -45.32 -1.79 30.66
N LEU A 151 -45.12 -0.79 29.80
CA LEU A 151 -44.53 -0.98 28.46
C LEU A 151 -43.07 -1.46 28.57
N VAL A 152 -42.32 -0.98 29.56
CA VAL A 152 -40.94 -1.40 29.83
C VAL A 152 -40.90 -2.76 30.54
N GLN A 153 -41.90 -3.05 31.38
CA GLN A 153 -42.03 -4.33 32.08
C GLN A 153 -42.32 -5.49 31.13
N TRP A 154 -43.02 -5.22 30.02
CA TRP A 154 -43.38 -6.21 28.99
C TRP A 154 -42.77 -5.82 27.65
N ALA A 155 -41.53 -5.33 27.67
CA ALA A 155 -40.84 -4.73 26.53
C ALA A 155 -40.80 -5.63 25.28
N MET A 156 -40.70 -6.95 25.48
CA MET A 156 -40.63 -7.93 24.40
C MET A 156 -41.98 -8.63 24.16
N GLY A 157 -43.04 -8.28 24.88
CA GLY A 157 -44.33 -8.97 24.82
C GLY A 157 -44.27 -10.45 25.25
N TYR A 158 -43.15 -10.92 25.80
CA TYR A 158 -42.99 -12.32 26.14
C TYR A 158 -43.92 -12.68 27.31
N ALA A 159 -44.69 -13.76 27.14
CA ALA A 159 -45.73 -14.21 28.07
C ALA A 159 -46.92 -13.25 28.24
N TYR A 160 -47.11 -12.32 27.30
CA TYR A 160 -48.27 -11.43 27.24
C TYR A 160 -49.17 -11.82 26.05
N THR A 161 -50.44 -12.12 26.28
CA THR A 161 -51.41 -12.53 25.24
C THR A 161 -52.63 -11.61 25.22
N GLU A 162 -53.48 -11.70 24.19
CA GLU A 162 -54.77 -10.98 24.14
C GLU A 162 -55.69 -11.30 25.33
N GLY A 163 -55.54 -12.49 25.92
CA GLY A 163 -56.24 -12.91 27.14
C GLY A 163 -55.55 -12.48 28.45
N GLY A 164 -54.50 -11.65 28.37
CA GLY A 164 -53.69 -11.22 29.51
C GLY A 164 -52.39 -12.00 29.67
N ILE A 165 -51.77 -11.86 30.85
CA ILE A 165 -50.46 -12.45 31.15
C ILE A 165 -50.61 -13.94 31.44
N ILE A 166 -49.82 -14.75 30.76
CA ILE A 166 -49.74 -16.20 30.98
C ILE A 166 -48.52 -16.50 31.85
N ASN A 167 -48.65 -17.42 32.80
CA ASN A 167 -47.52 -17.90 33.59
C ASN A 167 -46.67 -18.87 32.73
N ALA A 168 -45.89 -18.30 31.81
CA ALA A 168 -45.06 -19.03 30.85
C ALA A 168 -43.56 -18.98 31.19
N CYS A 169 -43.20 -18.27 32.25
CA CYS A 169 -41.85 -18.15 32.74
C CYS A 169 -41.74 -19.13 33.89
N GLY A 170 -40.82 -20.09 33.81
CA GLY A 170 -40.73 -21.12 34.82
C GLY A 170 -40.56 -20.51 36.21
N THR A 171 -41.27 -21.04 37.22
CA THR A 171 -41.11 -20.71 38.66
C THR A 171 -39.83 -21.32 39.24
N ALA A 172 -38.78 -21.47 38.41
CA ALA A 172 -37.80 -22.55 38.54
C ALA A 172 -36.51 -22.18 39.28
N THR A 173 -36.39 -20.97 39.83
CA THR A 173 -35.17 -20.52 40.53
C THR A 173 -35.50 -19.70 41.77
N ASN A 174 -34.54 -19.61 42.70
CA ASN A 174 -34.64 -18.78 43.92
C ASN A 174 -34.84 -17.28 43.64
N HIS A 175 -34.72 -16.85 42.37
CA HIS A 175 -34.71 -15.46 41.95
C HIS A 175 -35.92 -15.09 41.07
N ASN A 176 -36.87 -16.00 40.82
CA ASN A 176 -38.15 -15.69 40.17
C ASN A 176 -39.32 -16.50 40.80
N PRO A 177 -39.68 -16.21 42.05
CA PRO A 177 -40.63 -17.00 42.83
C PRO A 177 -42.07 -16.96 42.28
N THR A 178 -42.41 -15.98 41.44
CA THR A 178 -43.76 -15.81 40.89
C THR A 178 -43.94 -16.39 39.48
N GLY A 179 -42.86 -16.82 38.82
CA GLY A 179 -42.91 -17.20 37.40
C GLY A 179 -43.26 -16.03 36.48
N SER A 180 -42.94 -14.80 36.92
CA SER A 180 -43.18 -13.57 36.16
C SER A 180 -42.03 -13.32 35.20
N CYS A 181 -42.33 -12.92 33.95
CA CYS A 181 -41.32 -12.37 33.03
C CYS A 181 -41.25 -10.84 33.09
N ALA A 182 -41.87 -10.20 34.08
CA ALA A 182 -41.91 -8.75 34.19
C ALA A 182 -40.51 -8.16 34.43
N GLY A 183 -40.23 -7.07 33.73
CA GLY A 183 -38.99 -6.31 33.81
C GLY A 183 -38.25 -6.36 32.48
N PHE A 184 -37.69 -5.23 32.05
CA PHE A 184 -36.98 -5.15 30.77
C PHE A 184 -35.88 -6.23 30.67
N ALA A 185 -35.07 -6.35 31.72
CA ALA A 185 -34.02 -7.34 31.84
C ALA A 185 -34.53 -8.78 31.62
N MET A 186 -35.59 -9.16 32.34
CA MET A 186 -36.20 -10.48 32.28
C MET A 186 -36.86 -10.74 30.92
N GLN A 187 -37.58 -9.76 30.37
CA GLN A 187 -38.16 -9.83 29.03
C GLN A 187 -37.11 -10.11 27.96
N MET A 188 -35.96 -9.42 28.03
CA MET A 188 -34.86 -9.64 27.09
C MET A 188 -34.28 -11.05 27.21
N ASP A 189 -34.05 -11.52 28.44
CA ASP A 189 -33.45 -12.83 28.71
C ASP A 189 -34.34 -13.98 28.21
N TRP A 190 -35.63 -13.99 28.60
CA TRP A 190 -36.58 -15.02 28.16
C TRP A 190 -36.88 -14.96 26.67
N ALA A 191 -37.01 -13.76 26.08
CA ALA A 191 -37.22 -13.63 24.65
C ALA A 191 -36.00 -14.12 23.85
N GLY A 192 -34.79 -13.73 24.27
CA GLY A 192 -33.55 -14.13 23.61
C GLY A 192 -33.29 -15.63 23.71
N GLY A 193 -33.42 -16.19 24.90
CA GLY A 193 -33.29 -17.63 25.15
C GLY A 193 -34.38 -18.45 24.44
N GLY A 194 -35.62 -17.97 24.46
CA GLY A 194 -36.77 -18.58 23.78
C GLY A 194 -36.57 -18.63 22.27
N LEU A 195 -36.32 -17.49 21.62
CA LEU A 195 -36.07 -17.39 20.18
C LEU A 195 -34.95 -18.33 19.74
N LYS A 196 -33.83 -18.37 20.47
CA LYS A 196 -32.73 -19.28 20.13
C LYS A 196 -33.11 -20.74 20.32
N SER A 197 -33.71 -21.09 21.45
CA SER A 197 -34.08 -22.47 21.77
C SER A 197 -35.10 -23.01 20.78
N TRP A 198 -36.08 -22.20 20.42
CA TRP A 198 -37.09 -22.56 19.41
C TRP A 198 -36.50 -22.75 18.03
N MET A 199 -35.55 -21.92 17.61
CA MET A 199 -34.82 -22.14 16.37
C MET A 199 -34.08 -23.47 16.39
N ASN A 200 -33.37 -23.77 17.49
CA ASN A 200 -32.62 -25.02 17.63
C ASN A 200 -33.55 -26.24 17.63
N TRP A 201 -34.66 -26.19 18.37
CA TRP A 201 -35.67 -27.25 18.40
C TRP A 201 -36.33 -27.44 17.03
N ALA A 202 -36.65 -26.36 16.33
CA ALA A 202 -37.23 -26.42 15.01
C ALA A 202 -36.30 -27.11 14.02
N ASN A 203 -35.01 -26.75 14.02
CA ASN A 203 -34.01 -27.36 13.15
C ASN A 203 -33.74 -28.83 13.48
N SER A 204 -33.70 -29.17 14.77
CA SER A 204 -33.46 -30.54 15.25
C SER A 204 -34.69 -31.43 15.26
N HIS A 205 -35.87 -30.90 14.91
CA HIS A 205 -37.16 -31.61 15.03
C HIS A 205 -37.40 -32.15 16.44
N ASP A 206 -36.95 -31.41 17.46
CA ASP A 206 -37.20 -31.75 18.85
C ASP A 206 -38.71 -31.70 19.14
N SER A 207 -39.23 -32.63 19.95
CA SER A 207 -40.66 -32.69 20.26
C SER A 207 -41.19 -31.39 20.88
N ARG A 208 -40.34 -30.61 21.55
CA ARG A 208 -40.67 -29.29 22.11
C ARG A 208 -40.94 -28.23 21.04
N ALA A 209 -40.59 -28.47 19.78
CA ALA A 209 -40.94 -27.60 18.65
C ALA A 209 -42.45 -27.59 18.36
N GLY A 210 -43.17 -28.65 18.75
CA GLY A 210 -44.60 -28.81 18.44
C GLY A 210 -44.82 -28.78 16.93
N GLN A 211 -45.69 -27.90 16.43
CA GLN A 211 -45.91 -27.70 15.00
C GLN A 211 -44.86 -26.79 14.33
N TYR A 212 -43.98 -26.13 15.09
CA TYR A 212 -43.03 -25.14 14.57
C TYR A 212 -41.65 -25.77 14.32
N TYR A 213 -41.58 -26.78 13.45
CA TYR A 213 -40.33 -27.40 13.02
C TYR A 213 -40.07 -27.17 11.53
N THR A 214 -38.81 -27.27 11.12
CA THR A 214 -38.42 -27.00 9.73
C THR A 214 -39.03 -28.00 8.77
N GLY A 215 -39.46 -27.53 7.60
CA GLY A 215 -40.14 -28.36 6.60
C GLY A 215 -41.64 -28.57 6.86
N ASN A 216 -42.18 -28.10 7.99
CA ASN A 216 -43.62 -28.13 8.23
C ASN A 216 -44.34 -26.93 7.58
N THR A 217 -45.64 -27.08 7.30
CA THR A 217 -46.53 -25.98 6.89
C THR A 217 -47.57 -25.74 7.97
N ILE A 218 -47.67 -24.50 8.44
CA ILE A 218 -48.61 -24.07 9.49
C ILE A 218 -49.59 -23.02 8.96
N SER A 219 -50.73 -22.83 9.63
CA SER A 219 -51.66 -21.74 9.33
C SER A 219 -51.35 -20.51 10.19
N ILE A 220 -51.05 -19.38 9.55
CA ILE A 220 -50.81 -18.08 10.20
C ILE A 220 -51.67 -17.04 9.45
N ASP A 221 -52.49 -16.28 10.19
CA ASP A 221 -53.40 -15.27 9.62
C ASP A 221 -54.26 -15.81 8.43
N GLY A 222 -54.66 -17.09 8.51
CA GLY A 222 -55.43 -17.77 7.45
C GLY A 222 -54.62 -18.19 6.22
N GLN A 223 -53.30 -17.99 6.21
CA GLN A 223 -52.39 -18.38 5.12
C GLN A 223 -51.57 -19.61 5.50
N ALA A 224 -51.33 -20.49 4.53
CA ALA A 224 -50.42 -21.62 4.69
C ALA A 224 -48.96 -21.15 4.56
N ILE A 225 -48.20 -21.25 5.65
CA ILE A 225 -46.81 -20.81 5.74
C ILE A 225 -45.89 -22.02 5.88
N TYR A 226 -45.02 -22.22 4.91
CA TYR A 226 -43.95 -23.23 4.96
C TYR A 226 -42.79 -22.74 5.81
N LEU A 227 -42.33 -23.51 6.79
CA LEU A 227 -41.23 -23.14 7.68
C LEU A 227 -39.88 -23.59 7.09
N GLY A 228 -39.26 -22.73 6.28
CA GLY A 228 -38.06 -23.08 5.52
C GLY A 228 -36.76 -23.18 6.33
N ASN A 229 -36.70 -22.56 7.51
CA ASN A 229 -35.57 -22.68 8.44
C ASN A 229 -36.00 -22.45 9.90
N GLY A 230 -35.11 -22.76 10.84
CA GLY A 230 -35.41 -22.68 12.27
C GLY A 230 -35.67 -21.26 12.74
N ALA A 231 -34.97 -20.26 12.19
CA ALA A 231 -35.14 -18.86 12.59
C ALA A 231 -36.53 -18.34 12.21
N THR A 232 -37.02 -18.71 11.03
CA THR A 232 -38.38 -18.41 10.58
C THR A 232 -39.40 -19.11 11.47
N ALA A 233 -39.20 -20.39 11.78
CA ALA A 233 -40.06 -21.13 12.71
C ALA A 233 -40.10 -20.49 14.11
N ALA A 234 -38.95 -20.02 14.62
CA ALA A 234 -38.86 -19.35 15.91
C ALA A 234 -39.62 -18.02 15.93
N LEU A 235 -39.54 -17.22 14.87
CA LEU A 235 -40.28 -15.95 14.76
C LEU A 235 -41.80 -16.16 14.73
N TYR A 236 -42.27 -17.13 13.93
CA TYR A 236 -43.70 -17.47 13.90
C TYR A 236 -44.20 -18.10 15.20
N ARG A 237 -43.34 -18.84 15.91
CA ARG A 237 -43.67 -19.33 17.25
C ARG A 237 -43.74 -18.21 18.27
N TYR A 238 -42.85 -17.22 18.16
CA TYR A 238 -42.79 -16.07 19.06
C TYR A 238 -44.03 -15.19 18.94
N THR A 239 -44.44 -14.90 17.72
CA THR A 239 -45.64 -14.12 17.40
C THR A 239 -46.30 -14.70 16.16
N PRO A 240 -47.43 -15.40 16.27
CA PRO A 240 -48.04 -16.13 15.16
C PRO A 240 -48.81 -15.21 14.20
N HIS A 241 -48.11 -14.24 13.62
CA HIS A 241 -48.57 -13.33 12.57
C HIS A 241 -47.57 -13.29 11.42
N ILE A 242 -48.01 -12.80 10.25
CA ILE A 242 -47.14 -12.54 9.10
C ILE A 242 -46.01 -11.57 9.52
N GLN A 243 -44.76 -11.96 9.28
CA GLN A 243 -43.57 -11.29 9.83
C GLN A 243 -43.10 -10.05 9.03
N THR A 244 -43.96 -9.44 8.23
CA THR A 244 -43.63 -8.25 7.41
C THR A 244 -43.11 -7.10 8.28
N SER A 245 -43.66 -6.90 9.47
CA SER A 245 -43.21 -5.85 10.40
C SER A 245 -41.78 -6.09 10.88
N PHE A 246 -41.45 -7.32 11.29
CA PHE A 246 -40.07 -7.67 11.69
C PHE A 246 -39.11 -7.45 10.52
N TYR A 247 -39.44 -7.97 9.34
CA TYR A 247 -38.61 -7.84 8.14
C TYR A 247 -38.39 -6.37 7.76
N ASN A 248 -39.43 -5.55 7.77
CA ASN A 248 -39.32 -4.12 7.45
C ASN A 248 -38.47 -3.36 8.48
N ILE A 249 -38.64 -3.63 9.78
CA ILE A 249 -37.82 -3.02 10.84
C ILE A 249 -36.36 -3.43 10.68
N PHE A 250 -36.10 -4.73 10.52
CA PHE A 250 -34.75 -5.25 10.42
C PHE A 250 -34.03 -4.69 9.18
N THR A 251 -34.68 -4.72 8.01
CA THR A 251 -34.07 -4.22 6.77
C THR A 251 -33.81 -2.72 6.82
N LEU A 252 -34.73 -1.95 7.39
CA LEU A 252 -34.58 -0.49 7.54
C LEU A 252 -33.37 -0.11 8.40
N TRP A 253 -33.05 -0.91 9.42
CA TRP A 253 -32.00 -0.57 10.38
C TRP A 253 -30.67 -1.26 10.10
N PHE A 254 -30.70 -2.48 9.58
CA PHE A 254 -29.55 -3.38 9.57
C PHE A 254 -29.26 -3.98 8.18
N GLY A 255 -30.13 -3.72 7.19
CA GLY A 255 -30.01 -4.25 5.84
C GLY A 255 -30.55 -5.68 5.71
N SER A 256 -30.06 -6.43 4.72
CA SER A 256 -30.64 -7.73 4.36
C SER A 256 -30.74 -8.74 5.52
N THR A 257 -31.90 -9.41 5.61
CA THR A 257 -32.15 -10.55 6.50
C THR A 257 -31.55 -11.86 5.99
N ILE A 258 -31.12 -11.92 4.72
CA ILE A 258 -30.69 -13.17 4.08
C ILE A 258 -29.18 -13.19 3.80
N TRP A 259 -28.55 -12.06 3.46
CA TRP A 259 -27.12 -12.04 3.12
C TRP A 259 -26.31 -10.97 3.85
N ASN A 260 -25.02 -11.23 4.03
CA ASN A 260 -24.03 -10.25 4.51
C ASN A 260 -23.43 -9.54 3.30
N GLY A 261 -23.60 -8.22 3.21
CA GLY A 261 -23.07 -7.42 2.11
C GLY A 261 -23.73 -6.05 2.03
N PRO A 262 -23.35 -5.23 1.03
CA PRO A 262 -24.05 -4.00 0.71
C PRO A 262 -25.52 -4.32 0.41
N TYR A 263 -26.43 -3.54 0.98
CA TYR A 263 -27.85 -3.76 0.83
C TYR A 263 -28.37 -2.98 -0.37
N VAL A 264 -28.72 -3.70 -1.44
CA VAL A 264 -29.23 -3.12 -2.68
C VAL A 264 -30.71 -3.44 -2.78
N ILE A 265 -31.52 -2.43 -3.05
CA ILE A 265 -32.97 -2.54 -3.16
C ILE A 265 -33.48 -2.02 -4.51
N ALA A 266 -34.64 -2.51 -4.92
CA ALA A 266 -35.46 -1.94 -5.98
C ALA A 266 -36.94 -1.93 -5.57
N ASN A 267 -37.73 -1.02 -6.13
CA ASN A 267 -39.16 -1.02 -5.88
C ASN A 267 -39.83 -2.13 -6.69
N ALA A 268 -40.49 -3.07 -6.01
CA ALA A 268 -41.18 -4.20 -6.64
C ALA A 268 -42.25 -3.76 -7.67
N SER A 269 -42.86 -2.60 -7.45
CA SER A 269 -43.91 -2.04 -8.31
C SER A 269 -43.38 -1.31 -9.54
N SER A 270 -42.08 -1.05 -9.62
CA SER A 270 -41.48 -0.39 -10.79
C SER A 270 -41.46 -1.36 -11.99
N PRO A 271 -41.74 -0.87 -13.21
CA PRO A 271 -41.62 -1.67 -14.44
C PRO A 271 -40.16 -2.03 -14.71
N GLU A 272 -39.95 -3.07 -15.51
CA GLU A 272 -38.62 -3.42 -16.00
C GLU A 272 -38.21 -2.54 -17.21
N PRO A 273 -36.92 -2.14 -17.33
CA PRO A 273 -35.83 -2.38 -16.39
C PRO A 273 -35.95 -1.52 -15.12
N ARG A 274 -35.75 -2.14 -13.95
CA ARG A 274 -35.85 -1.44 -12.65
C ARG A 274 -34.59 -0.65 -12.28
N ASP A 275 -34.80 0.50 -11.65
CA ASP A 275 -33.74 1.28 -10.99
C ASP A 275 -33.33 0.65 -9.66
N TYR A 276 -32.02 0.58 -9.43
CA TYR A 276 -31.43 0.02 -8.22
C TYR A 276 -30.88 1.10 -7.30
N TYR A 277 -30.94 0.84 -6.00
CA TYR A 277 -30.50 1.77 -4.98
C TYR A 277 -29.67 1.06 -3.93
N LEU A 278 -28.52 1.63 -3.57
CA LEU A 278 -27.77 1.21 -2.40
C LEU A 278 -28.37 1.87 -1.16
N VAL A 279 -28.66 1.08 -0.14
CA VAL A 279 -29.04 1.59 1.16
C VAL A 279 -27.79 1.76 2.02
N ASP A 280 -27.57 2.99 2.48
CA ASP A 280 -26.49 3.35 3.39
C ASP A 280 -27.04 4.27 4.49
N ASN A 281 -26.81 3.90 5.74
CA ASN A 281 -27.26 4.65 6.93
C ASN A 281 -28.75 5.09 6.88
N GLY A 282 -29.63 4.15 6.48
CA GLY A 282 -31.08 4.38 6.41
C GLY A 282 -31.55 5.24 5.24
N LYS A 283 -30.67 5.61 4.30
CA LYS A 283 -31.02 6.34 3.07
C LYS A 283 -30.74 5.51 1.84
N LYS A 284 -31.49 5.74 0.77
CA LYS A 284 -31.28 5.08 -0.52
C LYS A 284 -30.58 6.02 -1.50
N ARG A 285 -29.55 5.53 -2.19
CA ARG A 285 -28.78 6.25 -3.21
C ARG A 285 -28.94 5.55 -4.55
N TYR A 286 -29.37 6.30 -5.58
CA TYR A 286 -29.53 5.76 -6.93
C TYR A 286 -28.20 5.21 -7.47
N LEU A 287 -28.27 4.05 -8.13
CA LEU A 287 -27.14 3.39 -8.78
C LEU A 287 -27.35 3.43 -10.29
N SER A 288 -26.57 4.25 -10.99
CA SER A 288 -26.43 4.07 -12.44
C SER A 288 -25.87 2.68 -12.74
N TYR A 289 -26.11 2.16 -13.95
CA TYR A 289 -25.52 0.88 -14.37
C TYR A 289 -23.99 0.86 -14.21
N ALA A 290 -23.33 1.96 -14.59
CA ALA A 290 -21.88 2.10 -14.41
C ALA A 290 -21.48 2.07 -12.93
N THR A 291 -22.17 2.79 -12.05
CA THR A 291 -21.92 2.76 -10.60
C THR A 291 -22.10 1.33 -10.06
N TYR A 292 -23.20 0.67 -10.43
CA TYR A 292 -23.51 -0.69 -9.99
C TYR A 292 -22.40 -1.69 -10.34
N VAL A 293 -21.89 -1.62 -11.57
CA VAL A 293 -20.78 -2.45 -12.05
C VAL A 293 -19.46 -2.10 -11.37
N ASN A 294 -19.12 -0.80 -11.26
CA ASN A 294 -17.87 -0.34 -10.66
C ASN A 294 -17.77 -0.68 -9.17
N TRP A 295 -18.89 -0.65 -8.45
CA TRP A 295 -18.99 -1.12 -7.07
C TRP A 295 -19.03 -2.65 -6.94
N GLY A 296 -19.03 -3.38 -8.05
CA GLY A 296 -19.07 -4.84 -8.07
C GLY A 296 -20.33 -5.38 -7.39
N LEU A 297 -21.44 -4.65 -7.48
CA LEU A 297 -22.67 -4.99 -6.75
C LEU A 297 -23.43 -6.15 -7.37
N GLY A 298 -23.15 -6.50 -8.63
CA GLY A 298 -23.74 -7.63 -9.34
C GLY A 298 -23.47 -9.02 -8.74
N LYS A 299 -22.63 -9.12 -7.71
CA LYS A 299 -22.40 -10.35 -6.93
C LYS A 299 -23.31 -10.46 -5.70
N TYR A 300 -23.98 -9.36 -5.32
CA TYR A 300 -24.90 -9.31 -4.20
C TYR A 300 -26.34 -9.38 -4.70
N PRO A 301 -27.24 -10.06 -3.98
CA PRO A 301 -28.65 -10.05 -4.32
C PRO A 301 -29.26 -8.63 -4.24
N VAL A 302 -30.29 -8.41 -5.04
CA VAL A 302 -31.13 -7.20 -5.00
C VAL A 302 -32.45 -7.55 -4.31
N ASP A 303 -32.85 -6.76 -3.33
CA ASP A 303 -34.12 -6.94 -2.62
C ASP A 303 -35.25 -6.11 -3.25
N LEU A 304 -36.31 -6.76 -3.71
CA LEU A 304 -37.55 -6.15 -4.16
C LEU A 304 -38.42 -5.86 -2.95
N VAL A 305 -38.47 -4.60 -2.61
CA VAL A 305 -39.25 -4.11 -1.49
C VAL A 305 -40.56 -3.51 -2.00
N SER A 306 -41.61 -3.58 -1.17
CA SER A 306 -42.88 -2.91 -1.46
C SER A 306 -42.67 -1.39 -1.62
N SER A 307 -43.58 -0.70 -2.32
CA SER A 307 -43.51 0.76 -2.45
C SER A 307 -43.47 1.49 -1.08
N GLY A 308 -44.19 0.96 -0.08
CA GLY A 308 -44.17 1.51 1.28
C GLY A 308 -42.78 1.38 1.92
N THR A 309 -42.22 0.16 1.92
CA THR A 309 -40.87 -0.11 2.45
C THR A 309 -39.81 0.69 1.69
N PHE A 310 -39.91 0.78 0.36
CA PHE A 310 -39.01 1.58 -0.48
C PHE A 310 -39.04 3.06 -0.07
N ASN A 311 -40.22 3.61 0.20
CA ASN A 311 -40.41 5.01 0.55
C ASN A 311 -39.95 5.35 1.99
N ASN A 312 -39.82 4.36 2.87
CA ASN A 312 -39.27 4.56 4.21
C ASN A 312 -37.78 4.93 4.22
N TYR A 313 -37.04 4.65 3.13
CA TYR A 313 -35.68 5.14 2.94
C TYR A 313 -35.73 6.50 2.23
N PRO A 314 -35.32 7.61 2.87
CA PRO A 314 -35.17 8.89 2.18
C PRO A 314 -34.14 8.77 1.04
N THR A 315 -34.41 9.43 -0.09
CA THR A 315 -33.45 9.48 -1.20
C THR A 315 -32.32 10.46 -0.87
N ASP A 316 -31.08 10.01 -1.02
CA ASP A 316 -29.87 10.85 -0.93
C ASP A 316 -29.24 10.99 -2.34
N THR A 317 -28.17 11.78 -2.46
CA THR A 317 -27.43 11.99 -3.71
C THR A 317 -27.06 10.66 -4.36
N ALA A 318 -27.28 10.57 -5.67
CA ALA A 318 -26.94 9.41 -6.48
C ALA A 318 -25.48 9.01 -6.26
N LEU A 319 -25.23 7.70 -6.12
CA LEU A 319 -23.92 7.19 -5.78
C LEU A 319 -22.99 7.23 -7.02
N ASN A 320 -21.74 7.61 -6.78
CA ASN A 320 -20.67 7.56 -7.77
C ASN A 320 -19.48 6.74 -7.23
N ARG A 321 -18.33 6.78 -7.91
CA ARG A 321 -17.13 6.03 -7.52
C ARG A 321 -16.26 6.70 -6.44
N PHE A 322 -16.53 7.97 -6.13
CA PHE A 322 -15.70 8.82 -5.28
C PHE A 322 -16.35 8.94 -3.91
N VAL A 323 -15.74 8.32 -2.90
CA VAL A 323 -16.35 8.27 -1.57
C VAL A 323 -15.35 8.55 -0.47
N ARG A 324 -15.86 9.05 0.66
CA ARG A 324 -15.12 9.18 1.91
C ARG A 324 -15.87 8.51 3.05
N ASP A 325 -15.12 7.92 3.97
CA ASP A 325 -15.68 7.37 5.21
C ASP A 325 -15.92 8.47 6.25
N GLU A 326 -16.49 8.11 7.41
CA GLU A 326 -16.74 9.05 8.50
C GLU A 326 -15.46 9.61 9.14
N SER A 327 -14.31 8.97 8.92
CA SER A 327 -12.99 9.43 9.38
C SER A 327 -12.32 10.39 8.38
N GLY A 328 -12.93 10.61 7.21
CA GLY A 328 -12.40 11.47 6.15
C GLY A 328 -11.40 10.77 5.22
N ASN A 329 -11.19 9.45 5.32
CA ASN A 329 -10.37 8.72 4.35
C ASN A 329 -11.11 8.64 3.02
N ILE A 330 -10.39 8.89 1.92
CA ILE A 330 -10.96 8.93 0.57
C ILE A 330 -10.65 7.63 -0.15
N PHE A 331 -11.64 7.14 -0.91
CA PHE A 331 -11.54 5.93 -1.70
C PHE A 331 -12.10 6.15 -3.11
N ILE A 332 -11.44 5.52 -4.07
CA ILE A 332 -12.01 5.26 -5.39
C ILE A 332 -12.57 3.83 -5.37
N ILE A 333 -13.84 3.69 -5.74
CA ILE A 333 -14.45 2.38 -5.93
C ILE A 333 -14.38 2.00 -7.40
N ASP A 334 -13.65 0.92 -7.68
CA ASP A 334 -13.45 0.46 -9.05
C ASP A 334 -13.26 -1.06 -9.05
N LYS A 335 -13.91 -1.73 -10.00
CA LYS A 335 -13.93 -3.20 -10.12
C LYS A 335 -14.35 -3.94 -8.84
N GLY A 336 -15.24 -3.34 -8.04
CA GLY A 336 -15.74 -3.92 -6.79
C GLY A 336 -14.75 -3.89 -5.63
N GLU A 337 -13.66 -3.13 -5.76
CA GLU A 337 -12.68 -2.91 -4.70
C GLU A 337 -12.73 -1.46 -4.21
N ARG A 338 -12.42 -1.26 -2.92
CA ARG A 338 -12.12 0.07 -2.39
C ARG A 338 -10.62 0.33 -2.48
N LYS A 339 -10.22 1.37 -3.21
CA LYS A 339 -8.81 1.77 -3.40
C LYS A 339 -8.57 3.06 -2.65
N TRP A 340 -7.78 3.01 -1.58
CA TRP A 340 -7.49 4.18 -0.75
C TRP A 340 -6.68 5.21 -1.53
N VAL A 341 -7.06 6.48 -1.42
CA VAL A 341 -6.36 7.61 -2.03
C VAL A 341 -5.34 8.15 -1.02
N PRO A 342 -4.03 7.99 -1.25
CA PRO A 342 -3.00 8.30 -0.26
C PRO A 342 -2.75 9.80 -0.07
N SER A 343 -3.07 10.61 -1.08
CA SER A 343 -2.86 12.06 -1.03
C SER A 343 -3.72 12.80 -2.06
N TRP A 344 -4.00 14.08 -1.79
CA TRP A 344 -4.71 14.94 -2.73
C TRP A 344 -3.99 15.09 -4.07
N PRO A 345 -2.66 15.33 -4.12
CA PRO A 345 -1.96 15.39 -5.41
C PRO A 345 -2.13 14.12 -6.26
N ALA A 346 -2.18 12.92 -5.67
CA ALA A 346 -2.42 11.70 -6.42
C ALA A 346 -3.84 11.64 -7.02
N PHE A 347 -4.84 12.23 -6.34
CA PHE A 347 -6.21 12.37 -6.86
C PHE A 347 -6.29 13.43 -7.96
N ASP A 348 -5.70 14.60 -7.73
CA ASP A 348 -5.80 15.75 -8.63
C ASP A 348 -5.16 15.48 -10.00
N LEU A 349 -4.11 14.65 -10.06
CA LEU A 349 -3.51 14.23 -11.34
C LEU A 349 -4.48 13.53 -12.28
N TRP A 350 -5.57 12.95 -11.77
CA TRP A 350 -6.60 12.35 -12.62
C TRP A 350 -7.59 13.37 -13.20
N GLY A 351 -7.52 14.63 -12.75
CA GLY A 351 -8.44 15.68 -13.18
C GLY A 351 -9.85 15.54 -12.61
N PHE A 352 -10.04 14.75 -11.56
CA PHE A 352 -11.34 14.57 -10.92
C PHE A 352 -11.73 15.78 -10.06
N ASN A 353 -13.03 16.04 -9.96
CA ASN A 353 -13.55 17.10 -9.11
C ASN A 353 -13.73 16.61 -7.67
N ARG A 354 -13.09 17.28 -6.71
CA ARG A 354 -13.20 16.93 -5.29
C ARG A 354 -14.61 17.09 -4.74
N ALA A 355 -15.44 17.93 -5.35
CA ALA A 355 -16.85 18.11 -4.98
C ALA A 355 -17.71 16.86 -5.22
N ASP A 356 -17.24 15.94 -6.07
CA ASP A 356 -17.96 14.69 -6.37
C ASP A 356 -17.81 13.65 -5.26
N ILE A 357 -16.93 13.88 -4.27
CA ILE A 357 -16.68 12.91 -3.19
C ILE A 357 -17.86 12.89 -2.22
N LEU A 358 -18.57 11.76 -2.16
CA LEU A 358 -19.72 11.54 -1.29
C LEU A 358 -19.31 10.89 0.04
N THR A 359 -19.95 11.26 1.14
CA THR A 359 -19.79 10.51 2.39
C THR A 359 -20.60 9.21 2.35
N ILE A 360 -19.98 8.10 2.75
CA ILE A 360 -20.62 6.78 2.88
C ILE A 360 -20.16 6.12 4.18
N SER A 361 -20.98 5.25 4.78
CA SER A 361 -20.58 4.61 6.02
C SER A 361 -19.40 3.64 5.86
N SER A 362 -18.53 3.58 6.87
CA SER A 362 -17.44 2.60 6.94
C SER A 362 -17.95 1.17 6.88
N ILE A 363 -19.16 0.91 7.41
CA ILE A 363 -19.80 -0.40 7.37
C ILE A 363 -20.03 -0.83 5.91
N THR A 364 -20.64 0.03 5.11
CA THR A 364 -20.90 -0.24 3.69
C THR A 364 -19.60 -0.42 2.91
N LEU A 365 -18.59 0.42 3.17
CA LEU A 365 -17.28 0.29 2.52
C LEU A 365 -16.54 -0.99 2.89
N ASN A 366 -16.65 -1.45 4.14
CA ASN A 366 -15.92 -2.63 4.61
C ASN A 366 -16.42 -3.94 3.99
N TYR A 367 -17.62 -3.96 3.38
CA TYR A 367 -18.04 -5.08 2.54
C TYR A 367 -17.28 -5.16 1.20
N LEU A 368 -16.61 -4.09 0.77
CA LEU A 368 -15.77 -4.10 -0.40
C LEU A 368 -14.34 -4.53 -0.02
N PRO A 369 -13.76 -5.50 -0.73
CA PRO A 369 -12.35 -5.86 -0.55
C PRO A 369 -11.45 -4.64 -0.77
N ARG A 370 -10.38 -4.56 0.01
CA ARG A 370 -9.36 -3.54 -0.16
C ARG A 370 -8.52 -3.85 -1.39
N GLY A 371 -8.51 -2.94 -2.36
CA GLY A 371 -7.61 -3.00 -3.51
C GLY A 371 -6.25 -2.36 -3.21
N ILE A 372 -5.33 -2.46 -4.17
CA ILE A 372 -4.09 -1.66 -4.16
C ILE A 372 -4.48 -0.17 -4.11
N ASN A 373 -3.74 0.61 -3.32
CA ASN A 373 -3.97 2.04 -3.15
C ASN A 373 -4.02 2.74 -4.52
N PHE A 374 -4.90 3.72 -4.62
CA PHE A 374 -5.03 4.55 -5.80
C PHE A 374 -3.73 5.32 -6.06
N SER A 375 -3.32 5.39 -7.32
CA SER A 375 -2.02 5.90 -7.72
C SER A 375 -2.12 6.63 -9.07
N TYR A 376 -1.10 7.42 -9.39
CA TYR A 376 -0.93 8.05 -10.70
C TYR A 376 -0.13 7.15 -11.67
N ILE A 377 0.24 5.93 -11.26
CA ILE A 377 0.75 4.88 -12.14
C ILE A 377 -0.16 3.67 -11.99
N VAL A 378 -0.80 3.25 -13.09
CA VAL A 378 -1.86 2.23 -13.09
C VAL A 378 -1.72 1.26 -14.24
N LYS A 379 -2.31 0.08 -14.07
CA LYS A 379 -2.35 -0.97 -15.09
C LYS A 379 -3.76 -1.08 -15.68
N GLU A 380 -3.84 -1.19 -17.00
CA GLU A 380 -5.06 -1.56 -17.72
C GLU A 380 -5.45 -3.03 -17.41
N PRO A 381 -6.75 -3.41 -17.45
CA PRO A 381 -7.12 -4.79 -17.13
C PRO A 381 -6.67 -5.76 -18.23
N ASP A 382 -6.39 -7.01 -17.85
CA ASP A 382 -5.98 -8.06 -18.79
C ASP A 382 -7.03 -8.27 -19.90
N PRO A 383 -6.62 -8.66 -21.13
CA PRO A 383 -5.29 -9.14 -21.52
C PRO A 383 -4.28 -8.05 -21.92
N SER A 384 -4.61 -6.77 -21.77
CA SER A 384 -3.76 -5.65 -22.18
C SER A 384 -3.03 -5.06 -20.96
N PRO A 385 -1.86 -5.57 -20.54
CA PRO A 385 -1.19 -5.13 -19.32
C PRO A 385 -0.45 -3.79 -19.50
N ASN A 386 -0.94 -2.90 -20.36
CA ASN A 386 -0.33 -1.60 -20.57
C ASN A 386 -0.33 -0.83 -19.25
N ILE A 387 0.79 -0.21 -18.94
CA ILE A 387 0.96 0.59 -17.74
C ILE A 387 0.96 2.05 -18.15
N TYR A 388 0.18 2.86 -17.46
CA TYR A 388 0.03 4.27 -17.76
C TYR A 388 0.53 5.13 -16.60
N LEU A 389 1.25 6.19 -16.95
CA LEU A 389 1.44 7.35 -16.10
C LEU A 389 0.25 8.29 -16.31
N ILE A 390 -0.41 8.70 -15.23
CA ILE A 390 -1.46 9.71 -15.24
C ILE A 390 -0.80 11.07 -14.97
N ASP A 391 -0.96 11.98 -15.92
CA ASP A 391 -0.30 13.26 -16.01
C ASP A 391 -1.34 14.38 -16.19
N SER A 392 -2.00 14.76 -15.10
CA SER A 392 -3.00 15.84 -15.04
C SER A 392 -4.13 15.70 -16.08
N GLY A 393 -4.96 14.67 -15.93
CA GLY A 393 -6.10 14.35 -16.81
C GLY A 393 -5.72 13.63 -18.10
N THR A 394 -4.43 13.36 -18.31
CA THR A 394 -3.90 12.66 -19.49
C THR A 394 -3.26 11.33 -19.10
N LYS A 395 -3.54 10.25 -19.81
CA LYS A 395 -2.83 8.97 -19.67
C LYS A 395 -1.69 8.88 -20.69
N ARG A 396 -0.52 8.46 -20.24
CA ARG A 396 0.69 8.27 -21.06
C ARG A 396 1.17 6.84 -20.92
N HIS A 397 1.27 6.11 -22.03
CA HIS A 397 1.69 4.72 -22.00
C HIS A 397 3.18 4.62 -21.64
N ILE A 398 3.51 3.81 -20.65
CA ILE A 398 4.90 3.51 -20.25
C ILE A 398 5.37 2.30 -21.06
N LEU A 399 6.17 2.55 -22.09
CA LEU A 399 6.53 1.52 -23.09
C LEU A 399 7.47 0.42 -22.58
N ASN A 400 8.26 0.68 -21.55
CA ASN A 400 9.28 -0.25 -21.06
C ASN A 400 9.25 -0.34 -19.52
N GLY A 401 9.29 -1.57 -18.99
CA GLY A 401 9.39 -1.86 -17.56
C GLY A 401 10.61 -1.24 -16.87
N ASP A 402 11.70 -0.96 -17.59
CA ASP A 402 12.88 -0.26 -17.04
C ASP A 402 12.52 1.13 -16.47
N LEU A 403 11.55 1.82 -17.10
CA LEU A 403 11.11 3.15 -16.67
C LEU A 403 10.39 3.11 -15.33
N LEU A 404 9.71 2.00 -15.00
CA LEU A 404 9.08 1.81 -13.69
C LEU A 404 10.12 1.79 -12.57
N GLY A 405 11.28 1.20 -12.83
CA GLY A 405 12.42 1.22 -11.91
C GLY A 405 12.91 2.64 -11.65
N HIS A 406 13.04 3.45 -12.70
CA HIS A 406 13.42 4.87 -12.58
C HIS A 406 12.36 5.70 -11.83
N LEU A 407 11.08 5.42 -12.03
CA LEU A 407 9.96 6.00 -11.27
C LEU A 407 9.87 5.46 -9.82
N GLY A 408 10.66 4.45 -9.46
CA GLY A 408 10.71 3.89 -8.12
C GLY A 408 9.44 3.12 -7.73
N VAL A 409 8.68 2.62 -8.70
CA VAL A 409 7.42 1.92 -8.46
C VAL A 409 7.58 0.42 -8.73
N PRO A 410 7.55 -0.43 -7.67
CA PRO A 410 7.50 -1.88 -7.85
C PRO A 410 6.20 -2.29 -8.57
N THR A 411 6.30 -3.23 -9.52
CA THR A 411 5.14 -3.69 -10.31
C THR A 411 4.00 -4.25 -9.44
N ILE A 412 4.32 -4.88 -8.31
CA ILE A 412 3.33 -5.40 -7.34
C ILE A 412 2.48 -4.29 -6.69
N ASN A 413 2.94 -3.05 -6.72
CA ASN A 413 2.23 -1.89 -6.17
C ASN A 413 1.42 -1.14 -7.24
N ILE A 414 1.39 -1.62 -8.48
CA ILE A 414 0.62 -0.99 -9.56
C ILE A 414 -0.79 -1.57 -9.58
N GLY A 415 -1.76 -0.76 -9.15
CA GLY A 415 -3.16 -1.13 -9.13
C GLY A 415 -3.73 -1.27 -10.55
N VAL A 416 -4.55 -2.30 -10.76
CA VAL A 416 -5.40 -2.40 -11.95
C VAL A 416 -6.61 -1.50 -11.78
N VAL A 417 -6.94 -0.76 -12.83
CA VAL A 417 -8.15 0.07 -12.95
C VAL A 417 -9.04 -0.42 -14.09
N SER A 418 -10.32 -0.07 -14.10
CA SER A 418 -11.23 -0.38 -15.20
C SER A 418 -10.88 0.39 -16.48
N ALA A 419 -11.16 -0.21 -17.63
CA ALA A 419 -11.03 0.47 -18.91
C ALA A 419 -11.94 1.71 -18.99
N GLU A 420 -13.13 1.65 -18.38
CA GLU A 420 -14.04 2.79 -18.25
C GLU A 420 -13.34 3.98 -17.57
N LEU A 421 -12.67 3.75 -16.44
CA LEU A 421 -11.93 4.79 -15.72
C LEU A 421 -10.76 5.34 -16.54
N LEU A 422 -10.00 4.49 -17.23
CA LEU A 422 -8.92 4.95 -18.10
C LEU A 422 -9.42 5.73 -19.32
N ASN A 423 -10.64 5.48 -19.77
CA ASN A 423 -11.23 6.16 -20.93
C ASN A 423 -11.80 7.54 -20.58
N THR A 424 -11.88 7.91 -19.30
CA THR A 424 -12.18 9.29 -18.90
C THR A 424 -11.00 10.24 -19.10
N LEU A 425 -9.79 9.69 -19.34
CA LEU A 425 -8.56 10.45 -19.52
C LEU A 425 -8.24 10.63 -21.01
N SER A 426 -7.69 11.80 -21.34
CA SER A 426 -7.16 12.06 -22.69
C SER A 426 -5.89 11.22 -22.91
N SER A 427 -5.60 10.82 -24.14
CA SER A 427 -4.34 10.11 -24.44
C SER A 427 -3.25 11.10 -24.78
N GLY A 428 -2.12 11.02 -24.07
CA GLY A 428 -0.92 11.83 -24.33
C GLY A 428 0.16 11.03 -25.04
N ASN A 429 1.28 11.70 -25.35
CA ASN A 429 2.46 11.03 -25.88
C ASN A 429 2.96 9.97 -24.89
N ASP A 430 3.43 8.84 -25.44
CA ASP A 430 4.06 7.76 -24.69
C ASP A 430 5.20 8.27 -23.81
N PHE A 431 5.32 7.70 -22.62
CA PHE A 431 6.42 7.94 -21.70
C PHE A 431 7.57 6.99 -22.05
N THR A 432 8.58 7.52 -22.73
CA THR A 432 9.58 6.70 -23.44
C THR A 432 10.97 6.69 -22.81
N SER A 433 11.22 7.57 -21.84
CA SER A 433 12.56 7.85 -21.32
C SER A 433 12.52 8.29 -19.85
N PHE A 434 13.62 8.10 -19.12
CA PHE A 434 13.75 8.58 -17.75
C PHE A 434 14.11 10.07 -17.68
N LEU A 435 14.31 10.73 -18.82
CA LEU A 435 14.51 12.17 -18.91
C LEU A 435 13.16 12.87 -18.94
N ILE A 436 12.98 13.86 -18.07
CA ILE A 436 11.73 14.60 -17.93
C ILE A 436 11.98 16.11 -17.77
N LYS A 437 10.99 16.91 -18.16
CA LYS A 437 10.90 18.33 -17.80
C LYS A 437 9.45 18.76 -17.61
N GLY A 438 9.27 19.84 -16.89
CA GLY A 438 7.99 20.55 -16.78
C GLY A 438 7.87 21.65 -17.84
N SER A 439 7.08 22.67 -17.55
CA SER A 439 6.95 23.87 -18.38
C SER A 439 8.22 24.75 -18.38
N GLY A 440 9.04 24.64 -17.32
CA GLY A 440 10.26 25.41 -17.14
C GLY A 440 11.46 24.97 -18.01
N ALA A 441 12.58 25.67 -17.84
CA ALA A 441 13.83 25.35 -18.52
C ALA A 441 14.50 24.09 -17.95
N ASP A 442 14.37 23.86 -16.65
CA ASP A 442 15.08 22.80 -15.92
C ASP A 442 14.76 21.39 -16.45
N GLU A 443 15.81 20.61 -16.63
CA GLU A 443 15.76 19.23 -17.12
C GLU A 443 16.18 18.27 -16.01
N PHE A 444 15.53 17.11 -15.93
CA PHE A 444 15.76 16.15 -14.86
C PHE A 444 15.91 14.73 -15.41
N ALA A 445 16.77 13.96 -14.76
CA ALA A 445 16.81 12.50 -14.91
C ALA A 445 16.13 11.83 -13.72
N LEU A 446 15.24 10.87 -13.99
CA LEU A 446 14.58 10.06 -12.98
C LEU A 446 15.50 8.94 -12.49
N SER A 447 15.57 8.73 -11.18
CA SER A 447 16.27 7.60 -10.59
C SER A 447 15.63 7.22 -9.26
N LYS A 448 15.20 5.96 -9.13
CA LYS A 448 14.60 5.38 -7.91
C LYS A 448 13.50 6.27 -7.30
N GLY A 449 12.62 6.82 -8.13
CA GLY A 449 11.50 7.67 -7.73
C GLY A 449 11.86 9.12 -7.38
N LYS A 450 13.08 9.56 -7.70
CA LYS A 450 13.53 10.94 -7.52
C LYS A 450 13.85 11.61 -8.84
N LYS A 451 13.58 12.91 -8.93
CA LYS A 451 14.08 13.76 -10.02
C LYS A 451 15.47 14.30 -9.65
N ARG A 452 16.41 14.22 -10.58
CA ARG A 452 17.79 14.69 -10.39
C ARG A 452 18.09 15.77 -11.42
N TYR A 453 18.32 16.98 -10.94
CA TYR A 453 18.52 18.14 -11.81
C TYR A 453 19.78 17.97 -12.66
N ILE A 454 19.68 18.28 -13.95
CA ILE A 454 20.79 18.29 -14.90
C ILE A 454 21.32 19.72 -14.94
N SER A 455 22.40 19.97 -14.20
CA SER A 455 22.83 21.34 -13.88
C SER A 455 23.55 22.07 -15.00
N ASN A 456 24.04 21.36 -16.03
CA ASN A 456 24.68 21.97 -17.19
C ASN A 456 24.53 21.06 -18.43
N ARG A 457 24.83 21.64 -19.60
CA ARG A 457 24.65 20.99 -20.89
C ARG A 457 25.74 19.96 -21.20
N ASP A 458 26.98 20.19 -20.75
CA ASP A 458 28.10 19.27 -20.99
C ASP A 458 27.83 17.90 -20.40
N LEU A 459 27.27 17.84 -19.18
CA LEU A 459 26.86 16.60 -18.54
C LEU A 459 25.81 15.85 -19.36
N PHE A 460 24.84 16.56 -19.94
CA PHE A 460 23.81 15.97 -20.79
C PHE A 460 24.42 15.31 -22.03
N ASP A 461 25.33 16.02 -22.70
CA ASP A 461 25.98 15.56 -23.91
C ASP A 461 26.98 14.42 -23.61
N ASP A 462 27.69 14.46 -22.47
CA ASP A 462 28.61 13.41 -22.00
C ASP A 462 27.91 12.10 -21.65
N TRP A 463 26.70 12.18 -21.10
CA TRP A 463 25.85 11.00 -20.90
C TRP A 463 25.23 10.47 -22.20
N ASN A 464 25.52 11.13 -23.34
CA ASN A 464 24.98 10.83 -24.65
C ASN A 464 23.44 10.86 -24.68
N PHE A 465 22.86 11.83 -23.97
CA PHE A 465 21.42 12.10 -24.00
C PHE A 465 21.04 12.93 -25.23
N ASN A 466 19.78 12.81 -25.68
CA ASN A 466 19.22 13.64 -26.75
C ASN A 466 18.03 14.43 -26.25
N LEU A 467 17.90 15.69 -26.71
CA LEU A 467 16.79 16.56 -26.33
C LEU A 467 15.42 16.00 -26.74
N SER A 468 15.38 15.25 -27.85
CA SER A 468 14.17 14.56 -28.32
C SER A 468 13.66 13.48 -27.37
N ASP A 469 14.52 12.99 -26.47
CA ASP A 469 14.19 11.91 -25.55
C ASP A 469 13.58 12.45 -24.24
N ILE A 470 13.46 13.76 -24.07
CA ILE A 470 12.92 14.37 -22.85
C ILE A 470 11.39 14.34 -22.89
N ASN A 471 10.78 13.71 -21.89
CA ASN A 471 9.34 13.71 -21.71
C ASN A 471 8.89 15.04 -21.07
N ILE A 472 8.04 15.79 -21.77
CA ILE A 472 7.38 16.97 -21.20
C ILE A 472 6.15 16.51 -20.42
N VAL A 473 6.19 16.66 -19.10
CA VAL A 473 5.11 16.31 -18.16
C VAL A 473 4.49 17.57 -17.55
N ASN A 474 3.29 17.45 -16.98
CA ASN A 474 2.69 18.54 -16.23
C ASN A 474 3.52 18.87 -14.98
N ASP A 475 3.58 20.16 -14.61
CA ASP A 475 4.31 20.61 -13.42
C ASP A 475 3.78 19.96 -12.13
N SER A 476 2.47 19.63 -12.07
CA SER A 476 1.87 18.91 -10.95
C SER A 476 2.47 17.50 -10.81
N THR A 477 2.66 16.79 -11.93
CA THR A 477 3.31 15.47 -11.97
C THR A 477 4.77 15.58 -11.58
N LEU A 478 5.48 16.59 -12.08
CA LEU A 478 6.87 16.85 -11.72
C LEU A 478 7.03 17.20 -10.23
N SER A 479 6.05 17.87 -9.63
CA SER A 479 6.08 18.29 -8.22
C SER A 479 5.94 17.13 -7.23
N LEU A 480 5.30 16.02 -7.64
CA LEU A 480 5.17 14.81 -6.83
C LEU A 480 6.47 14.05 -6.64
N LEU A 481 7.40 14.21 -7.58
CA LEU A 481 8.69 13.56 -7.55
C LEU A 481 9.64 14.34 -6.64
N SER A 482 10.07 13.71 -5.55
CA SER A 482 11.05 14.29 -4.64
C SER A 482 12.40 14.54 -5.35
N SER A 483 13.08 15.61 -4.99
CA SER A 483 14.41 15.91 -5.55
C SER A 483 15.48 15.01 -4.92
N GLY A 484 16.34 14.43 -5.75
CA GLY A 484 17.61 13.83 -5.34
C GLY A 484 18.77 14.82 -5.51
N SER A 485 19.99 14.39 -5.20
CA SER A 485 21.18 15.13 -5.62
C SER A 485 21.16 15.36 -7.13
N ASN A 486 21.77 16.44 -7.62
CA ASN A 486 21.90 16.69 -9.06
C ASN A 486 22.50 15.46 -9.77
N LEU A 487 22.19 15.31 -11.05
CA LEU A 487 22.88 14.35 -11.89
C LEU A 487 24.38 14.68 -11.86
N SER A 488 25.21 13.64 -11.78
CA SER A 488 26.67 13.79 -11.74
C SER A 488 27.29 12.91 -12.81
N TYR A 489 28.61 13.01 -12.98
CA TYR A 489 29.39 12.13 -13.85
C TYR A 489 29.52 10.69 -13.32
N LEU A 490 28.90 10.35 -12.19
CA LEU A 490 28.98 9.02 -11.58
C LEU A 490 27.79 8.14 -11.97
N MET A 491 28.09 7.02 -12.61
CA MET A 491 27.10 6.05 -13.09
C MET A 491 27.34 4.68 -12.46
N GLN A 492 26.27 3.95 -12.17
CA GLN A 492 26.31 2.54 -11.82
C GLN A 492 25.38 1.75 -12.73
N ARG A 493 25.85 0.58 -13.18
CA ARG A 493 25.03 -0.37 -13.96
C ARG A 493 23.89 -0.96 -13.12
N PRO A 494 22.81 -1.43 -13.77
CA PRO A 494 21.79 -2.22 -13.09
C PRO A 494 22.43 -3.47 -12.47
N ASN A 495 22.16 -3.74 -11.18
CA ASN A 495 22.65 -4.92 -10.44
C ASN A 495 24.18 -5.11 -10.41
N GLY A 496 24.96 -4.07 -10.71
CA GLY A 496 26.41 -4.12 -10.71
C GLY A 496 27.01 -3.30 -9.57
N ASN A 497 28.09 -3.78 -8.97
CA ASN A 497 28.79 -3.05 -7.91
C ASN A 497 29.81 -2.02 -8.46
N ALA A 498 30.15 -2.10 -9.75
CA ALA A 498 31.11 -1.22 -10.37
C ALA A 498 30.51 0.19 -10.62
N VAL A 499 31.25 1.20 -10.19
CA VAL A 499 30.95 2.62 -10.44
C VAL A 499 31.84 3.12 -11.57
N TYR A 500 31.29 3.98 -12.41
CA TYR A 500 31.97 4.55 -13.57
C TYR A 500 31.93 6.06 -13.50
N PHE A 501 33.04 6.69 -13.90
CA PHE A 501 33.09 8.12 -14.18
C PHE A 501 32.87 8.34 -15.67
N ILE A 502 31.94 9.24 -16.00
CA ILE A 502 31.58 9.57 -17.38
C ILE A 502 32.29 10.85 -17.79
N GLU A 503 32.92 10.85 -18.96
CA GLU A 503 33.48 12.05 -19.58
C GLU A 503 33.55 11.87 -21.11
N ASN A 504 33.18 12.90 -21.87
CA ASN A 504 33.22 12.93 -23.34
C ASN A 504 32.66 11.64 -23.99
N LYS A 505 31.44 11.28 -23.62
CA LYS A 505 30.71 10.09 -24.12
C LYS A 505 31.48 8.78 -23.88
N GLY A 506 32.37 8.78 -22.89
CA GLY A 506 33.18 7.65 -22.48
C GLY A 506 32.93 7.31 -21.02
N LYS A 507 33.15 6.03 -20.67
CA LYS A 507 33.04 5.52 -19.31
C LYS A 507 34.36 4.96 -18.82
N LYS A 508 34.75 5.40 -17.64
CA LYS A 508 35.97 4.98 -16.93
C LYS A 508 35.59 4.19 -15.70
N THR A 509 36.02 2.95 -15.58
CA THR A 509 35.74 2.16 -14.37
C THR A 509 36.50 2.75 -13.19
N ILE A 510 35.84 2.85 -12.03
CA ILE A 510 36.48 3.14 -10.75
C ILE A 510 36.67 1.81 -10.04
N ARG A 511 37.86 1.21 -10.16
CA ARG A 511 38.12 -0.13 -9.61
C ARG A 511 38.36 -0.15 -8.10
N GLU A 512 38.95 0.92 -7.58
CA GLU A 512 39.42 0.99 -6.21
C GLU A 512 38.63 2.07 -5.46
N TRP A 513 38.02 1.71 -4.32
CA TRP A 513 37.31 2.66 -3.45
C TRP A 513 38.20 3.77 -2.90
N ASP A 514 39.50 3.49 -2.78
CA ASP A 514 40.49 4.51 -2.48
C ASP A 514 40.51 5.62 -3.53
N THR A 515 40.39 5.29 -4.83
CA THR A 515 40.31 6.30 -5.90
C THR A 515 39.04 7.12 -5.73
N PHE A 516 37.88 6.50 -5.52
CA PHE A 516 36.63 7.21 -5.29
C PHE A 516 36.73 8.25 -4.16
N ASN A 517 37.34 7.87 -3.04
CA ASN A 517 37.52 8.73 -1.87
C ASN A 517 38.51 9.88 -2.11
N HIS A 518 39.64 9.62 -2.78
CA HIS A 518 40.63 10.67 -3.09
C HIS A 518 40.09 11.71 -4.07
N TRP A 519 39.18 11.32 -4.96
CA TRP A 519 38.43 12.25 -5.82
C TRP A 519 37.27 12.96 -5.08
N ARG A 520 37.02 12.60 -3.80
CA ARG A 520 35.94 13.11 -2.95
C ARG A 520 34.55 12.96 -3.57
N PHE A 521 34.35 11.90 -4.33
CA PHE A 521 33.03 11.53 -4.80
C PHE A 521 32.12 11.13 -3.63
N LEU A 522 30.82 11.36 -3.81
CA LEU A 522 29.79 11.01 -2.83
C LEU A 522 28.90 9.93 -3.39
N GLU A 523 28.59 8.90 -2.60
CA GLU A 523 27.71 7.80 -3.05
C GLU A 523 26.31 8.29 -3.44
N THR A 524 25.81 9.34 -2.78
CA THR A 524 24.53 9.99 -3.13
C THR A 524 24.52 10.59 -4.53
N ASN A 525 25.69 10.85 -5.12
CA ASN A 525 25.83 11.36 -6.47
C ASN A 525 25.81 10.26 -7.54
N ILE A 526 25.94 8.98 -7.16
CA ILE A 526 25.89 7.86 -8.09
C ILE A 526 24.48 7.73 -8.67
N PHE A 527 24.37 7.70 -9.99
CA PHE A 527 23.13 7.45 -10.70
C PHE A 527 23.07 5.99 -11.14
N THR A 528 22.11 5.23 -10.59
CA THR A 528 21.91 3.83 -10.96
C THR A 528 20.97 3.75 -12.17
N LEU A 529 21.43 3.11 -13.24
CA LEU A 529 20.60 2.77 -14.39
C LEU A 529 19.75 1.54 -14.10
N HIS A 530 18.58 1.44 -14.74
CA HIS A 530 17.76 0.23 -14.74
C HIS A 530 17.95 -0.63 -15.99
N SER A 531 18.44 -0.05 -17.10
CA SER A 531 18.81 -0.76 -18.32
C SER A 531 20.27 -0.53 -18.74
N SER A 532 20.81 -1.42 -19.56
CA SER A 532 22.18 -1.29 -20.08
C SER A 532 22.29 -0.44 -21.36
N ALA A 533 21.19 0.06 -21.93
CA ALA A 533 21.22 0.72 -23.24
C ALA A 533 22.07 2.00 -23.23
N ASN A 534 21.78 2.95 -22.34
CA ASN A 534 22.58 4.18 -22.19
C ASN A 534 24.02 3.86 -21.79
N PHE A 535 24.22 2.86 -20.91
CA PHE A 535 25.56 2.43 -20.55
C PHE A 535 26.35 1.91 -21.76
N ASN A 536 25.72 1.11 -22.62
CA ASN A 536 26.37 0.46 -23.76
C ASN A 536 26.65 1.45 -24.90
N ALA A 537 25.90 2.55 -24.99
CA ALA A 537 26.16 3.64 -25.93
C ALA A 537 27.46 4.41 -25.62
N LEU A 538 27.94 4.38 -24.37
CA LEU A 538 29.19 5.04 -23.97
C LEU A 538 30.42 4.20 -24.35
N SER A 539 31.44 4.86 -24.88
CA SER A 539 32.72 4.23 -25.24
C SER A 539 33.49 3.76 -24.00
N ASN A 540 34.15 2.60 -24.05
CA ASN A 540 35.05 2.18 -22.97
C ASN A 540 36.32 3.04 -22.99
N LYS A 541 36.68 3.63 -21.86
CA LYS A 541 37.94 4.37 -21.65
C LYS A 541 38.81 3.62 -20.64
N SER A 542 40.07 4.03 -20.52
CA SER A 542 40.93 3.53 -19.43
C SER A 542 40.30 3.82 -18.07
N ASP A 543 40.55 2.97 -17.09
CA ASP A 543 40.02 3.16 -15.74
C ASP A 543 40.40 4.53 -15.16
N LEU A 544 39.53 5.07 -14.31
CA LEU A 544 39.84 6.30 -13.58
C LEU A 544 40.85 5.96 -12.50
N THR A 545 41.90 6.76 -12.40
CA THR A 545 43.00 6.53 -11.46
C THR A 545 43.25 7.76 -10.58
N ARG A 546 44.15 7.61 -9.61
CA ARG A 546 44.68 8.73 -8.84
C ARG A 546 45.79 9.49 -9.59
N LEU A 547 46.20 9.07 -10.78
CA LEU A 547 47.31 9.65 -11.55
C LEU A 547 46.86 10.14 -12.93
N PRO A 548 45.90 11.08 -13.03
CA PRO A 548 45.47 11.57 -14.32
C PRO A 548 46.58 12.37 -15.04
N SER A 549 46.73 12.17 -16.35
CA SER A 549 47.46 13.07 -17.23
C SER A 549 46.49 13.98 -17.99
N SER A 550 46.75 15.29 -17.98
CA SER A 550 45.98 16.27 -18.73
C SER A 550 46.08 16.02 -20.23
N SER A 551 44.94 15.91 -20.91
CA SER A 551 44.89 15.70 -22.37
C SER A 551 45.33 16.91 -23.20
N VAL A 552 45.56 18.07 -22.57
CA VAL A 552 45.99 19.31 -23.27
C VAL A 552 47.50 19.45 -23.31
N ASP A 553 48.16 19.29 -22.16
CA ASP A 553 49.59 19.55 -22.02
C ASP A 553 50.38 18.31 -21.57
N GLY A 554 49.73 17.16 -21.43
CA GLY A 554 50.36 15.91 -21.01
C GLY A 554 50.85 15.89 -19.57
N LYS A 555 50.61 16.96 -18.78
CA LYS A 555 51.08 17.03 -17.39
C LYS A 555 50.39 15.99 -16.54
N ILE A 556 51.15 15.33 -15.68
CA ILE A 556 50.65 14.30 -14.77
C ILE A 556 50.36 14.92 -13.42
N TYR A 557 49.25 14.52 -12.81
CA TYR A 557 48.82 14.98 -11.51
C TYR A 557 48.59 13.80 -10.58
N LEU A 558 48.87 13.95 -9.29
CA LEU A 558 48.34 13.07 -8.25
C LEU A 558 47.05 13.68 -7.70
N VAL A 559 45.96 12.92 -7.74
CA VAL A 559 44.70 13.26 -7.08
C VAL A 559 44.75 12.71 -5.66
N ASP A 560 44.70 13.63 -4.71
CA ASP A 560 44.84 13.34 -3.29
C ASP A 560 44.01 14.31 -2.44
N GLY A 561 43.14 13.77 -1.58
CA GLY A 561 42.27 14.57 -0.70
C GLY A 561 41.36 15.57 -1.44
N GLY A 562 40.95 15.27 -2.67
CA GLY A 562 40.16 16.15 -3.53
C GLY A 562 40.95 17.30 -4.13
N LYS A 563 42.27 17.20 -4.23
CA LYS A 563 43.14 18.18 -4.88
C LYS A 563 43.96 17.52 -5.97
N LYS A 564 44.22 18.23 -7.07
CA LYS A 564 45.20 17.81 -8.08
C LYS A 564 46.57 18.40 -7.75
N ARG A 565 47.60 17.57 -7.70
CA ARG A 565 48.98 17.96 -7.39
C ARG A 565 49.85 17.68 -8.60
N ALA A 566 50.31 18.73 -9.29
CA ALA A 566 51.13 18.57 -10.49
C ALA A 566 52.45 17.86 -10.15
N VAL A 567 52.80 16.83 -10.92
CA VAL A 567 54.08 16.13 -10.82
C VAL A 567 55.06 16.78 -11.77
N GLN A 568 56.09 17.43 -11.22
CA GLN A 568 56.90 18.38 -11.98
C GLN A 568 58.00 17.72 -12.82
N SER A 569 58.34 16.46 -12.58
CA SER A 569 59.32 15.72 -13.39
C SER A 569 59.18 14.19 -13.27
N PRO A 570 59.69 13.41 -14.24
CA PRO A 570 59.78 11.96 -14.13
C PRO A 570 60.57 11.49 -12.90
N LEU A 571 61.57 12.27 -12.47
CA LEU A 571 62.33 12.00 -11.25
C LEU A 571 61.44 12.13 -10.01
N ALA A 572 60.67 13.22 -9.90
CA ALA A 572 59.71 13.40 -8.80
C ALA A 572 58.67 12.27 -8.79
N PHE A 573 58.20 11.85 -9.97
CA PHE A 573 57.25 10.74 -10.11
C PHE A 573 57.80 9.44 -9.49
N ASN A 574 59.03 9.07 -9.85
CA ASN A 574 59.68 7.85 -9.34
C ASN A 574 60.03 7.96 -7.85
N LEU A 575 60.49 9.13 -7.38
CA LEU A 575 60.85 9.39 -5.98
C LEU A 575 59.67 9.27 -5.03
N PHE A 576 58.48 9.69 -5.45
CA PHE A 576 57.25 9.53 -4.68
C PHE A 576 56.60 8.14 -4.84
N GLY A 577 57.25 7.22 -5.56
CA GLY A 577 56.79 5.84 -5.72
C GLY A 577 55.53 5.72 -6.56
N LEU A 578 55.26 6.71 -7.40
CA LEU A 578 54.13 6.70 -8.32
C LEU A 578 54.40 5.67 -9.44
N ASN A 579 53.33 5.13 -10.02
CA ASN A 579 53.42 4.04 -10.98
C ASN A 579 52.96 4.49 -12.37
N TRP A 580 53.85 4.45 -13.35
CA TRP A 580 53.56 4.88 -14.74
C TRP A 580 52.42 4.08 -15.37
N ASN A 581 52.25 2.82 -14.98
CA ASN A 581 51.15 1.96 -15.48
C ASN A 581 49.78 2.36 -14.90
N LYS A 582 49.75 3.24 -13.89
CA LYS A 582 48.53 3.78 -13.29
C LYS A 582 48.23 5.19 -13.83
N VAL A 583 49.01 5.73 -14.77
CA VAL A 583 48.70 7.01 -15.41
C VAL A 583 47.55 6.81 -16.39
N SER A 584 46.54 7.67 -16.31
CA SER A 584 45.37 7.63 -17.20
C SER A 584 45.10 9.02 -17.76
N GLU A 585 44.88 9.16 -19.06
CA GLU A 585 44.52 10.46 -19.65
C GLU A 585 43.18 10.96 -19.10
N SER A 586 43.02 12.26 -18.81
CA SER A 586 41.78 12.91 -18.37
C SER A 586 41.64 14.31 -18.99
N LEU A 587 40.40 14.74 -19.21
CA LEU A 587 40.10 16.03 -19.84
C LEU A 587 40.35 17.22 -18.90
N PRO A 588 40.63 18.42 -19.43
CA PRO A 588 40.82 19.63 -18.64
C PRO A 588 39.64 19.94 -17.72
N GLU A 589 38.41 19.71 -18.18
CA GLU A 589 37.18 19.94 -17.40
C GLU A 589 37.07 18.95 -16.22
N THR A 590 37.38 17.67 -16.45
CA THR A 590 37.55 16.67 -15.38
C THR A 590 38.67 17.04 -14.42
N MET A 591 39.73 17.70 -14.92
CA MET A 591 40.78 18.20 -14.05
C MET A 591 40.36 19.51 -13.34
N ALA A 592 39.44 20.29 -13.89
CA ALA A 592 38.99 21.56 -13.34
C ALA A 592 38.05 21.39 -12.13
N ILE A 593 37.40 20.23 -11.98
CA ILE A 593 36.61 19.91 -10.78
C ILE A 593 37.46 19.80 -9.51
N LEU A 594 38.79 19.63 -9.65
CA LEU A 594 39.72 19.53 -8.53
C LEU A 594 40.51 20.83 -8.37
N PRO A 595 40.49 21.47 -7.18
CA PRO A 595 41.39 22.58 -6.88
C PRO A 595 42.86 22.13 -6.88
N ASP A 596 43.76 23.07 -7.15
CA ASP A 596 45.20 22.82 -7.09
C ASP A 596 45.65 22.55 -5.66
N GLY A 597 46.48 21.52 -5.51
CA GLY A 597 47.27 21.24 -4.32
C GLY A 597 48.74 21.57 -4.57
N ASN A 598 49.54 21.51 -3.50
CA ASN A 598 51.00 21.68 -3.62
C ASN A 598 51.56 20.66 -4.61
N SER A 599 52.36 21.16 -5.56
CA SER A 599 53.02 20.35 -6.58
C SER A 599 53.97 19.32 -5.95
N ILE A 600 54.07 18.16 -6.61
CA ILE A 600 55.03 17.12 -6.29
C ILE A 600 56.33 17.47 -7.01
N ASN A 601 57.26 18.01 -6.23
CA ASN A 601 58.59 18.43 -6.66
C ASN A 601 59.64 17.42 -6.21
N VAL A 602 60.80 17.46 -6.87
CA VAL A 602 62.01 16.85 -6.31
C VAL A 602 62.38 17.63 -5.03
N PRO A 603 62.64 16.97 -3.90
CA PRO A 603 63.07 17.65 -2.68
C PRO A 603 64.30 18.52 -2.92
N THR A 604 64.34 19.72 -2.32
CA THR A 604 65.47 20.66 -2.44
C THR A 604 66.78 20.00 -2.01
N GLY A 605 67.73 19.90 -2.94
CA GLY A 605 69.03 19.25 -2.74
C GLY A 605 69.20 17.89 -3.46
N CYS A 606 68.15 17.35 -4.10
CA CYS A 606 68.24 16.11 -4.88
C CYS A 606 68.47 16.36 -6.37
N SER A 607 69.49 15.70 -6.95
CA SER A 607 69.77 15.70 -8.40
C SER A 607 69.26 14.41 -9.09
N ALA A 608 69.57 14.20 -10.38
CA ALA A 608 69.17 12.99 -11.13
C ALA A 608 69.69 11.65 -10.54
N SER A 609 70.59 11.67 -9.56
CA SER A 609 71.14 10.49 -8.87
C SER A 609 70.40 10.08 -7.59
N CYS A 610 69.35 10.79 -7.19
CA CYS A 610 68.56 10.42 -6.02
C CYS A 610 67.79 9.11 -6.22
N VAL A 611 67.76 8.30 -5.16
CA VAL A 611 67.07 7.00 -5.08
C VAL A 611 66.07 6.98 -3.94
N ASN A 612 65.10 6.08 -4.04
CA ASN A 612 64.04 5.92 -3.05
C ASN A 612 64.59 5.22 -1.80
N VAL A 613 64.32 5.77 -0.62
CA VAL A 613 64.54 5.07 0.65
C VAL A 613 63.23 4.41 1.07
N TYR A 614 63.19 3.09 0.94
CA TYR A 614 62.06 2.23 1.29
C TYR A 614 62.01 1.99 2.79
N ARG A 615 60.81 2.10 3.39
CA ARG A 615 60.57 1.80 4.80
C ARG A 615 59.76 0.51 4.95
N PHE A 616 60.17 -0.33 5.88
CA PHE A 616 59.47 -1.52 6.32
C PHE A 616 59.28 -1.45 7.83
N TYR A 617 58.16 -1.95 8.33
CA TYR A 617 57.97 -2.22 9.73
C TYR A 617 58.25 -3.70 10.00
N ASP A 618 59.21 -3.98 10.87
CA ASP A 618 59.53 -5.31 11.35
C ASP A 618 58.59 -5.65 12.50
N HIS A 619 57.60 -6.52 12.26
CA HIS A 619 56.62 -6.92 13.26
C HIS A 619 57.22 -7.79 14.37
N LYS A 620 58.35 -8.44 14.12
CA LYS A 620 59.01 -9.32 15.09
C LYS A 620 59.82 -8.51 16.11
N LEU A 621 60.45 -7.44 15.65
CA LEU A 621 61.31 -6.58 16.48
C LEU A 621 60.64 -5.27 16.90
N GLY A 622 59.52 -4.91 16.30
CA GLY A 622 58.80 -3.65 16.55
C GLY A 622 59.52 -2.41 16.03
N THR A 623 60.51 -2.58 15.14
CA THR A 623 61.37 -1.50 14.63
C THR A 623 61.14 -1.21 13.15
N HIS A 624 61.55 -0.04 12.68
CA HIS A 624 61.55 0.27 11.25
C HIS A 624 62.88 -0.09 10.60
N PHE A 625 62.81 -0.61 9.38
CA PHE A 625 63.93 -0.89 8.51
C PHE A 625 63.88 0.03 7.30
N TYR A 626 65.01 0.65 6.98
CA TYR A 626 65.16 1.57 5.86
C TYR A 626 66.23 1.07 4.89
N THR A 627 65.94 1.13 3.60
CA THR A 627 66.91 0.78 2.56
C THR A 627 66.71 1.58 1.29
N ALA A 628 67.81 2.06 0.72
CA ALA A 628 67.85 2.61 -0.64
C ALA A 628 68.13 1.52 -1.70
N ALA A 629 68.54 0.32 -1.29
CA ALA A 629 68.91 -0.75 -2.20
C ALA A 629 67.68 -1.54 -2.65
N THR A 630 67.40 -1.50 -3.95
CA THR A 630 66.25 -2.20 -4.57
C THR A 630 66.32 -3.71 -4.40
N ILE A 631 67.51 -4.31 -4.44
CA ILE A 631 67.69 -5.76 -4.22
C ILE A 631 67.32 -6.14 -2.78
N GLU A 632 67.76 -5.35 -1.80
CA GLU A 632 67.45 -5.60 -0.38
C GLU A 632 65.96 -5.45 -0.12
N LYS A 633 65.34 -4.37 -0.63
CA LYS A 633 63.88 -4.19 -0.63
C LYS A 633 63.16 -5.43 -1.21
N ASN A 634 63.59 -5.91 -2.37
CA ASN A 634 62.94 -7.04 -3.04
C ASN A 634 63.10 -8.36 -2.25
N ASN A 635 64.18 -8.53 -1.50
CA ASN A 635 64.36 -9.68 -0.62
C ASN A 635 63.47 -9.59 0.63
N LEU A 636 63.32 -8.40 1.22
CA LEU A 636 62.43 -8.17 2.37
C LEU A 636 60.95 -8.41 2.02
N LEU A 637 60.52 -8.01 0.82
CA LEU A 637 59.16 -8.25 0.32
C LEU A 637 58.79 -9.74 0.22
N LYS A 638 59.76 -10.65 0.14
CA LYS A 638 59.53 -12.11 0.14
C LYS A 638 59.20 -12.65 1.53
N SER A 639 59.31 -11.84 2.59
CA SER A 639 59.06 -12.22 3.98
C SER A 639 57.94 -11.39 4.63
N PRO A 640 56.72 -11.38 4.07
CA PRO A 640 55.63 -10.49 4.51
C PRO A 640 55.10 -10.78 5.92
N THR A 641 55.42 -11.94 6.49
CA THR A 641 55.09 -12.30 7.88
C THR A 641 56.02 -11.67 8.91
N ILE A 642 57.18 -11.17 8.48
CA ILE A 642 58.17 -10.48 9.33
C ILE A 642 58.14 -8.98 9.03
N TYR A 643 58.17 -8.60 7.74
CA TYR A 643 58.23 -7.20 7.31
C TYR A 643 56.94 -6.77 6.63
N ARG A 644 56.32 -5.70 7.12
CA ARG A 644 55.29 -4.95 6.37
C ARG A 644 55.93 -3.79 5.66
N TYR A 645 55.86 -3.81 4.34
CA TYR A 645 56.28 -2.67 3.53
C TYR A 645 55.36 -1.48 3.80
N GLU A 646 55.95 -0.32 4.12
CA GLU A 646 55.21 0.90 4.45
C GLU A 646 55.39 2.00 3.40
N GLY A 647 56.03 1.68 2.27
CA GLY A 647 56.24 2.61 1.16
C GLY A 647 57.62 3.25 1.18
N ILE A 648 57.72 4.39 0.50
CA ILE A 648 58.93 5.21 0.47
C ILE A 648 58.82 6.22 1.61
N SER A 649 59.82 6.24 2.48
CA SER A 649 59.88 7.19 3.60
C SER A 649 60.43 8.54 3.15
N ASN A 650 61.47 8.51 2.33
CA ASN A 650 62.22 9.67 1.88
C ASN A 650 63.03 9.33 0.63
N SER A 651 63.66 10.34 0.03
CA SER A 651 64.66 10.19 -1.03
C SER A 651 66.04 10.56 -0.49
N GLY A 652 67.08 9.93 -1.02
CA GLY A 652 68.46 10.27 -0.71
C GLY A 652 69.36 10.06 -1.93
N GLU A 653 70.54 10.67 -1.92
CA GLU A 653 71.53 10.43 -2.97
C GLU A 653 72.04 8.98 -2.89
N SER A 654 72.17 8.31 -4.03
CA SER A 654 72.63 6.91 -4.10
C SER A 654 74.10 6.74 -3.68
N SER A 655 74.86 7.83 -3.68
CA SER A 655 76.23 7.93 -3.19
C SER A 655 76.44 9.29 -2.53
N GLN A 656 77.46 9.41 -1.68
CA GLN A 656 77.81 10.69 -1.05
C GLN A 656 78.09 11.77 -2.11
N GLN A 657 77.40 12.91 -2.00
CA GLN A 657 77.60 14.08 -2.88
C GLN A 657 78.13 15.29 -2.08
N PRO A 658 78.83 16.24 -2.72
CA PRO A 658 79.24 17.48 -2.07
C PRO A 658 78.04 18.22 -1.44
N GLY A 659 78.15 18.59 -0.16
CA GLY A 659 77.09 19.31 0.57
C GLY A 659 75.98 18.43 1.16
N THR A 660 76.03 17.10 0.98
CA THR A 660 75.10 16.15 1.62
C THR A 660 75.70 15.53 2.88
N ILE A 661 74.86 14.99 3.76
CA ILE A 661 75.30 14.25 4.96
C ILE A 661 74.97 12.76 4.75
N ALA A 662 75.98 11.89 4.84
CA ALA A 662 75.79 10.45 4.77
C ALA A 662 74.92 9.95 5.94
N VAL A 663 73.98 9.06 5.67
CA VAL A 663 73.28 8.30 6.71
C VAL A 663 73.85 6.89 6.75
N HIS A 664 74.48 6.54 7.86
CA HIS A 664 75.06 5.23 8.10
C HIS A 664 74.04 4.31 8.75
N ARG A 665 73.97 3.06 8.29
CA ARG A 665 73.14 2.00 8.87
C ARG A 665 74.03 0.93 9.48
N PHE A 666 73.85 0.67 10.77
CA PHE A 666 74.57 -0.35 11.53
C PHE A 666 73.63 -1.48 11.94
N TYR A 667 74.11 -2.71 11.90
CA TYR A 667 73.35 -3.89 12.33
C TYR A 667 73.80 -4.32 13.73
N ASN A 668 72.85 -4.45 14.66
CA ASN A 668 73.13 -4.94 16.00
C ASN A 668 72.97 -6.46 16.05
N TYR A 669 74.09 -7.19 16.07
CA TYR A 669 74.09 -8.65 16.12
C TYR A 669 73.48 -9.25 17.39
N LYS A 670 73.33 -8.49 18.49
CA LYS A 670 72.77 -9.01 19.75
C LYS A 670 71.25 -9.11 19.73
N ASN A 671 70.56 -8.19 19.08
CA ASN A 671 69.10 -8.12 19.08
C ASN A 671 68.47 -8.04 17.68
N GLY A 672 69.29 -8.03 16.63
CA GLY A 672 68.86 -8.04 15.23
C GLY A 672 68.29 -6.71 14.72
N THR A 673 68.35 -5.62 15.50
CA THR A 673 67.84 -4.32 15.06
C THR A 673 68.87 -3.54 14.25
N HIS A 674 68.39 -2.49 13.56
CA HIS A 674 69.24 -1.59 12.79
C HIS A 674 69.25 -0.20 13.43
N PHE A 675 70.43 0.38 13.55
CA PHE A 675 70.63 1.76 14.00
C PHE A 675 71.02 2.63 12.81
N TYR A 676 70.48 3.85 12.74
CA TYR A 676 70.69 4.78 11.64
C TYR A 676 71.17 6.10 12.23
N THR A 677 72.29 6.63 11.74
CA THR A 677 72.79 7.94 12.17
C THR A 677 73.41 8.71 11.02
N ALA A 678 73.17 10.02 11.00
CA ALA A 678 73.83 10.98 10.13
C ALA A 678 75.00 11.69 10.83
N ASN A 679 75.21 11.41 12.12
CA ASN A 679 76.26 12.01 12.92
C ASN A 679 77.56 11.21 12.76
N GLN A 680 78.59 11.86 12.22
CA GLN A 680 79.88 11.22 11.99
C GLN A 680 80.53 10.70 13.28
N ALA A 681 80.37 11.40 14.41
CA ALA A 681 80.92 10.97 15.69
C ALA A 681 80.22 9.71 16.21
N GLU A 682 78.89 9.64 16.10
CA GLU A 682 78.12 8.45 16.47
C GLU A 682 78.46 7.27 15.55
N ALA A 683 78.56 7.51 14.25
CA ALA A 683 78.95 6.47 13.28
C ALA A 683 80.34 5.90 13.59
N THR A 684 81.29 6.76 13.98
CA THR A 684 82.65 6.32 14.34
C THR A 684 82.69 5.59 15.69
N TYR A 685 81.81 5.93 16.62
CA TYR A 685 81.74 5.27 17.93
C TYR A 685 81.05 3.90 17.89
N VAL A 686 80.07 3.72 17.00
CA VAL A 686 79.31 2.47 16.86
C VAL A 686 80.05 1.42 16.03
N ASN A 687 80.92 1.86 15.11
CA ASN A 687 81.73 1.00 14.23
C ASN A 687 83.00 0.53 14.94
#